data_AF-A0A7W8QK91-F1
#
_entry.id   AF-A0A7W8QK91-F1
#
_cell.length_a   1.000
_cell.length_b   1.000
_cell.length_c   1.000
_cell.angle_alpha   90.00
_cell.angle_beta   90.00
_cell.angle_gamma   90.00
#
_symmetry.space_group_name_H-M   'P 1'
#
loop_
_entity.id
_entity.type
_entity.pdbx_description
1 polymer ?
#
loop_
_entity_poly.entity_id
_entity_poly.type
_entity_poly.pdbx_seq_one_letter_code
_entity_poly.pdbx_strand_id
1 'polypeptide(L)'
;MPVPRLRRPRGTAAATGPVDQRLPIGRSATLGLQHVLVMYAGVVAVPLILAETLGLDRSQTVALVNANLIVGGVGTLIQALGLWRFGARFPIVQGASFIGLAPALLIGEQYGLPSVFGAVIAAGALTVVLAPVFSRLLRFFPPVVIGSLVTIVGISLMPAAAGWLGGGEGSGDFGAPTDLLLGLLTVVATIAVHVLGRGLWSSLSVLVGLAVGTSAAFLTGTTDFGSVSEAAWVGLAAPLSFGAPRFEIVPILMMSLAMLVILAETTGNMLAIGHIVGVRVDRRRLADAFRADGLASMLGGLYNGFPLNAFSQNTGLLAMTKVRSRFVVAAGGLIMIAFGLLPKAGAVVSAIPPAVLGGGAIVMFGMTTAAGVQELARVRYAGTNNALVVAVSLSVGVLPMASPELFGRVQGPLGLVLESGIFLGAITAVLLNALLDRPAREADRDGADPAASAPSPPADGGRDDERKHVTDTATPGTGTPSTQDIELLRRAFALAGEARERGRHPFGALVAAADGTVIAARGNNSMPPEGDPTQHAELCAAAAAARSVPLERLAGATLYSSAEPCAMCTGALYWTGIGRLVYGLSERRLLELTGDAAENPTFDLPCREVLARGQRKVEVLGPLLEDEAALAHRGFWR
;
A
#
# COMPACT_ATOMS: atom_id res chain seq x y z
N MET A 1 10.92 -41.07 -44.14
CA MET A 1 10.99 -41.36 -42.69
C MET A 1 10.30 -40.24 -41.93
N PRO A 2 9.27 -40.51 -41.12
CA PRO A 2 8.66 -39.49 -40.27
C PRO A 2 9.49 -39.29 -39.00
N VAL A 3 9.76 -38.03 -38.67
CA VAL A 3 10.49 -37.59 -37.47
C VAL A 3 9.73 -38.02 -36.21
N PRO A 4 10.36 -38.61 -35.18
CA PRO A 4 9.65 -39.07 -34.00
C PRO A 4 9.14 -37.86 -33.20
N ARG A 5 7.84 -37.84 -32.88
CA ARG A 5 7.26 -36.85 -31.96
C ARG A 5 7.85 -37.08 -30.56
N LEU A 6 8.68 -36.16 -30.10
CA LEU A 6 9.15 -36.10 -28.72
C LEU A 6 7.94 -36.02 -27.79
N ARG A 7 7.77 -37.05 -26.96
CA ARG A 7 6.82 -37.08 -25.84
C ARG A 7 7.15 -35.89 -24.93
N ARG A 8 6.20 -34.97 -24.75
CA ARG A 8 6.28 -33.96 -23.69
C ARG A 8 6.49 -34.69 -22.35
N PRO A 9 7.46 -34.29 -21.52
CA PRO A 9 7.59 -34.85 -20.19
C PRO A 9 6.30 -34.60 -19.43
N ARG A 10 5.80 -35.63 -18.74
CA ARG A 10 4.68 -35.50 -17.80
C ARG A 10 5.03 -34.40 -16.81
N GLY A 11 4.14 -33.43 -16.67
CA GLY A 11 4.35 -32.24 -15.83
C GLY A 11 4.75 -32.63 -14.42
N THR A 12 5.92 -32.15 -14.00
CA THR A 12 6.18 -31.89 -12.59
C THR A 12 5.17 -30.84 -12.14
N ALA A 13 4.47 -31.08 -11.03
CA ALA A 13 3.50 -30.16 -10.47
C ALA A 13 4.14 -28.76 -10.36
N ALA A 14 3.53 -27.76 -11.01
CA ALA A 14 3.97 -26.37 -10.88
C ALA A 14 4.05 -26.04 -9.39
N ALA A 15 5.21 -25.57 -8.91
CA ALA A 15 5.37 -25.13 -7.54
C ALA A 15 4.24 -24.14 -7.20
N THR A 16 3.37 -24.51 -6.27
CA THR A 16 2.25 -23.66 -5.84
C THR A 16 2.80 -22.34 -5.35
N GLY A 17 2.32 -21.22 -5.91
CA GLY A 17 2.78 -19.88 -5.55
C GLY A 17 2.62 -19.60 -4.05
N PRO A 18 3.38 -18.65 -3.47
CA PRO A 18 3.40 -18.39 -2.01
C PRO A 18 2.02 -18.12 -1.39
N VAL A 19 1.14 -17.52 -2.18
CA VAL A 19 -0.25 -17.21 -1.80
C VAL A 19 -1.12 -18.46 -1.71
N ASP A 20 -0.90 -19.43 -2.60
CA ASP A 20 -1.66 -20.67 -2.71
C ASP A 20 -1.03 -21.85 -1.97
N GLN A 21 0.04 -21.60 -1.21
CA GLN A 21 0.71 -22.62 -0.42
C GLN A 21 -0.24 -23.15 0.67
N ARG A 22 -0.45 -24.46 0.72
CA ARG A 22 -1.19 -25.12 1.80
C ARG A 22 -0.21 -25.61 2.86
N LEU A 23 -0.38 -25.12 4.08
CA LEU A 23 0.40 -25.59 5.23
C LEU A 23 -0.34 -26.72 5.95
N PRO A 24 0.37 -27.52 6.77
CA PRO A 24 -0.28 -28.51 7.63
C PRO A 24 -1.33 -27.86 8.54
N ILE A 25 -2.43 -28.56 8.80
CA ILE A 25 -3.60 -28.03 9.52
C ILE A 25 -3.20 -27.38 10.86
N GLY A 26 -2.36 -28.04 11.65
CA GLY A 26 -1.89 -27.49 12.93
C GLY A 26 -1.15 -26.17 12.79
N ARG A 27 -0.31 -26.03 11.75
CA ARG A 27 0.45 -24.79 11.48
C ARG A 27 -0.45 -23.69 10.91
N SER A 28 -1.42 -24.05 10.07
CA SER A 28 -2.45 -23.12 9.59
C SER A 28 -3.33 -22.60 10.72
N ALA A 29 -3.70 -23.46 11.68
CA ALA A 29 -4.50 -23.08 12.83
C ALA A 29 -3.75 -22.13 13.76
N THR A 30 -2.48 -22.43 14.11
CA THR A 30 -1.70 -21.55 15.00
C THR A 30 -1.40 -20.20 14.39
N LEU A 31 -1.00 -20.16 13.12
CA LEU A 31 -0.75 -18.90 12.41
C LEU A 31 -2.05 -18.14 12.09
N GLY A 32 -3.14 -18.86 11.82
CA GLY A 32 -4.47 -18.27 11.68
C GLY A 32 -4.93 -17.61 12.98
N LEU A 33 -4.72 -18.27 14.12
CA LEU A 33 -4.97 -17.70 15.45
C LEU A 33 -4.15 -16.44 15.68
N GLN A 34 -2.88 -16.41 15.25
CA GLN A 34 -2.06 -15.20 15.33
C GLN A 34 -2.68 -14.02 14.56
N HIS A 35 -3.22 -14.23 13.36
CA HIS A 35 -3.95 -13.18 12.63
C HIS A 35 -5.18 -12.69 13.39
N VAL A 36 -5.93 -13.59 14.02
CA VAL A 36 -7.11 -13.23 14.82
C VAL A 36 -6.70 -12.43 16.06
N LEU A 37 -5.69 -12.86 16.80
CA LEU A 37 -5.25 -12.19 18.01
C LEU A 37 -4.71 -10.78 17.75
N VAL A 38 -4.00 -10.56 16.64
CA VAL A 38 -3.48 -9.23 16.26
C VAL A 38 -4.61 -8.24 15.94
N MET A 39 -5.67 -8.69 15.28
CA MET A 39 -6.79 -7.82 14.93
C MET A 39 -7.87 -7.72 16.02
N TYR A 40 -7.87 -8.63 17.01
CA TYR A 40 -9.00 -8.84 17.93
C TYR A 40 -9.45 -7.55 18.62
N ALA A 41 -8.51 -6.81 19.20
CA ALA A 41 -8.78 -5.53 19.85
C ALA A 41 -9.45 -4.52 18.90
N GLY A 42 -9.03 -4.48 17.65
CA GLY A 42 -9.63 -3.62 16.62
C GLY A 42 -11.06 -4.01 16.25
N VAL A 43 -11.31 -5.31 16.06
CA VAL A 43 -12.63 -5.81 15.67
C VAL A 43 -13.68 -5.61 16.76
N VAL A 44 -13.29 -5.78 18.03
CA VAL A 44 -14.23 -5.63 19.15
C VAL A 44 -14.44 -4.16 19.54
N ALA A 45 -13.51 -3.26 19.23
CA ALA A 45 -13.63 -1.85 19.62
C ALA A 45 -14.85 -1.17 18.98
N VAL A 46 -15.11 -1.37 17.68
CA VAL A 46 -16.24 -0.72 16.98
C VAL A 46 -17.61 -1.04 17.63
N PRO A 47 -18.00 -2.32 17.83
CA PRO A 47 -19.26 -2.64 18.51
C PRO A 47 -19.30 -2.15 19.96
N LEU A 48 -18.17 -2.13 20.67
CA LEU A 48 -18.12 -1.63 22.05
C LEU A 48 -18.37 -0.11 22.12
N ILE A 49 -17.72 0.68 21.25
CA ILE A 49 -17.91 2.14 21.22
C ILE A 49 -19.36 2.46 20.92
N LEU A 50 -19.92 1.82 19.88
CA LEU A 50 -21.31 2.06 19.52
C LEU A 50 -22.27 1.64 20.64
N ALA A 51 -22.02 0.50 21.28
CA ALA A 51 -22.88 0.04 22.36
C ALA A 51 -22.87 0.98 23.56
N GLU A 52 -21.71 1.51 23.95
CA GLU A 52 -21.59 2.44 25.06
C GLU A 52 -22.26 3.78 24.75
N THR A 53 -21.90 4.42 23.63
CA THR A 53 -22.43 5.75 23.26
C THR A 53 -23.94 5.72 23.04
N LEU A 54 -24.51 4.62 22.52
CA LEU A 54 -25.96 4.47 22.35
C LEU A 54 -26.67 3.87 23.57
N GLY A 55 -25.96 3.61 24.67
CA GLY A 55 -26.53 3.09 25.92
C GLY A 55 -27.16 1.70 25.81
N LEU A 56 -26.57 0.81 24.99
CA LEU A 56 -27.05 -0.56 24.84
C LEU A 56 -26.76 -1.40 26.08
N ASP A 57 -27.65 -2.35 26.34
CA ASP A 57 -27.46 -3.26 27.47
C ASP A 57 -26.33 -4.27 27.20
N ARG A 58 -25.84 -4.92 28.27
CA ARG A 58 -24.74 -5.89 28.17
C ARG A 58 -25.06 -7.04 27.20
N SER A 59 -26.30 -7.51 27.14
CA SER A 59 -26.69 -8.63 26.28
C SER A 59 -26.65 -8.23 24.80
N GLN A 60 -27.06 -7.01 24.49
CA GLN A 60 -26.98 -6.38 23.18
C GLN A 60 -25.52 -6.17 22.77
N THR A 61 -24.66 -5.69 23.68
CA THR A 61 -23.22 -5.53 23.44
C THR A 61 -22.56 -6.86 23.09
N VAL A 62 -22.82 -7.92 23.87
CA VAL A 62 -22.31 -9.27 23.59
C VAL A 62 -22.81 -9.78 22.24
N ALA A 63 -24.08 -9.56 21.91
CA ALA A 63 -24.64 -9.94 20.62
C ALA A 63 -23.95 -9.22 19.44
N LEU A 64 -23.69 -7.91 19.56
CA LEU A 64 -22.98 -7.12 18.56
C LEU A 64 -21.54 -7.59 18.37
N VAL A 65 -20.79 -7.82 19.46
CA VAL A 65 -19.42 -8.30 19.40
C VAL A 65 -19.35 -9.65 18.68
N ASN A 66 -20.20 -10.59 19.08
CA ASN A 66 -20.26 -11.93 18.50
C ASN A 66 -20.64 -11.90 17.02
N ALA A 67 -21.66 -11.12 16.66
CA ALA A 67 -22.08 -10.96 15.27
C ALA A 67 -20.95 -10.42 14.39
N ASN A 68 -20.22 -9.40 14.87
CA ASN A 68 -19.11 -8.83 14.10
C ASN A 68 -17.92 -9.79 13.96
N LEU A 69 -17.64 -10.64 14.96
CA LEU A 69 -16.66 -11.71 14.83
C LEU A 69 -17.07 -12.76 13.79
N ILE A 70 -18.34 -13.19 13.79
CA ILE A 70 -18.87 -14.14 12.81
C ILE A 70 -18.78 -13.55 11.40
N VAL A 71 -19.34 -12.35 11.20
CA VAL A 71 -19.38 -11.72 9.88
C VAL A 71 -17.97 -11.39 9.40
N GLY A 72 -17.08 -10.87 10.26
CA GLY A 72 -15.67 -10.63 9.93
C GLY A 72 -14.95 -11.92 9.49
N GLY A 73 -15.23 -13.03 10.17
CA GLY A 73 -14.73 -14.36 9.79
C GLY A 73 -15.25 -14.82 8.43
N VAL A 74 -16.56 -14.65 8.16
CA VAL A 74 -17.16 -14.95 6.86
C VAL A 74 -16.59 -14.06 5.76
N GLY A 75 -16.45 -12.75 5.99
CA GLY A 75 -15.82 -11.82 5.06
C GLY A 75 -14.38 -12.19 4.74
N THR A 76 -13.62 -12.59 5.76
CA THR A 76 -12.25 -13.10 5.62
C THR A 76 -12.20 -14.34 4.74
N LEU A 77 -13.13 -15.28 4.93
CA LEU A 77 -13.24 -16.48 4.09
C LEU A 77 -13.58 -16.14 2.64
N ILE A 78 -14.55 -15.24 2.42
CA ILE A 78 -14.95 -14.80 1.08
C ILE A 78 -13.75 -14.17 0.37
N GLN A 79 -13.00 -13.28 1.05
CA GLN A 79 -11.83 -12.64 0.46
C GLN A 79 -10.67 -13.61 0.17
N ALA A 80 -10.34 -14.47 1.13
CA ALA A 80 -9.19 -15.35 1.04
C ALA A 80 -9.41 -16.55 0.11
N LEU A 81 -10.57 -17.20 0.18
CA LEU A 81 -10.88 -18.36 -0.65
C LEU A 81 -11.35 -17.96 -2.05
N GLY A 82 -12.15 -16.90 -2.12
CA GLY A 82 -12.72 -16.35 -3.34
C GLY A 82 -13.77 -17.26 -3.99
N LEU A 83 -15.00 -16.76 -4.14
CA LEU A 83 -16.11 -17.41 -4.82
C LEU A 83 -16.45 -16.65 -6.13
N TRP A 84 -16.09 -17.23 -7.28
CA TRP A 84 -16.37 -16.68 -8.62
C TRP A 84 -15.86 -15.24 -8.88
N ARG A 85 -16.68 -14.22 -8.59
CA ARG A 85 -16.36 -12.79 -8.71
C ARG A 85 -16.23 -12.10 -7.35
N PHE A 86 -16.36 -12.83 -6.25
CA PHE A 86 -16.27 -12.31 -4.90
C PHE A 86 -14.98 -12.83 -4.28
N GLY A 87 -14.05 -11.94 -4.00
CA GLY A 87 -12.82 -12.21 -3.26
C GLY A 87 -11.56 -12.09 -4.10
N ALA A 88 -10.58 -11.37 -3.57
CA ALA A 88 -9.29 -11.12 -4.19
C ALA A 88 -8.39 -12.36 -4.24
N ARG A 89 -8.71 -13.41 -3.47
CA ARG A 89 -7.83 -14.58 -3.24
C ARG A 89 -6.46 -14.20 -2.67
N PHE A 90 -6.43 -13.15 -1.87
CA PHE A 90 -5.25 -12.68 -1.15
C PHE A 90 -5.40 -13.01 0.34
N PRO A 91 -4.31 -13.07 1.12
CA PRO A 91 -4.35 -13.22 2.57
C PRO A 91 -4.87 -11.94 3.25
N ILE A 92 -6.13 -11.60 2.99
CA ILE A 92 -6.81 -10.41 3.52
C ILE A 92 -7.70 -10.85 4.67
N VAL A 93 -7.49 -10.23 5.82
CA VAL A 93 -8.34 -10.41 6.99
C VAL A 93 -9.32 -9.24 7.08
N GLN A 94 -10.59 -9.54 7.28
CA GLN A 94 -11.70 -8.59 7.28
C GLN A 94 -12.26 -8.43 8.68
N GLY A 95 -12.64 -7.21 9.04
CA GLY A 95 -13.28 -6.91 10.32
C GLY A 95 -14.05 -5.60 10.28
N ALA A 96 -14.73 -5.27 11.37
CA ALA A 96 -15.51 -4.04 11.49
C ALA A 96 -14.60 -2.80 11.28
N SER A 97 -15.04 -1.89 10.41
CA SER A 97 -14.27 -0.71 10.04
C SER A 97 -14.52 0.48 10.96
N PHE A 98 -13.45 1.13 11.40
CA PHE A 98 -13.54 2.39 12.12
C PHE A 98 -14.08 3.54 11.28
N ILE A 99 -13.91 3.49 9.95
CA ILE A 99 -14.46 4.50 9.02
C ILE A 99 -16.00 4.55 9.12
N GLY A 100 -16.62 3.39 9.34
CA GLY A 100 -18.07 3.27 9.47
C GLY A 100 -18.62 3.65 10.85
N LEU A 101 -17.76 3.86 11.86
CA LEU A 101 -18.21 4.07 13.24
C LEU A 101 -18.87 5.42 13.45
N ALA A 102 -18.20 6.52 13.08
CA ALA A 102 -18.76 7.87 13.23
C ALA A 102 -20.14 8.03 12.54
N PRO A 103 -20.33 7.62 11.26
CA PRO A 103 -21.67 7.66 10.67
C PRO A 103 -22.66 6.71 11.37
N ALA A 104 -22.21 5.54 11.84
CA ALA A 104 -23.10 4.61 12.56
C ALA A 104 -23.62 5.20 13.88
N LEU A 105 -22.77 5.89 14.65
CA LEU A 105 -23.16 6.58 15.89
C LEU A 105 -24.22 7.64 15.58
N LEU A 106 -23.91 8.53 14.64
CA LEU A 106 -24.77 9.65 14.28
C LEU A 106 -26.13 9.20 13.69
N ILE A 107 -26.13 8.16 12.85
CA ILE A 107 -27.38 7.53 12.37
C ILE A 107 -28.12 6.83 13.52
N GLY A 108 -27.38 6.18 14.43
CA GLY A 108 -27.95 5.48 15.58
C GLY A 108 -28.70 6.41 16.52
N GLU A 109 -28.12 7.58 16.82
CA GLU A 109 -28.74 8.61 17.67
C GLU A 109 -29.98 9.23 17.02
N GLN A 110 -29.93 9.55 15.73
CA GLN A 110 -31.01 10.30 15.07
C GLN A 110 -32.09 9.42 14.44
N TYR A 111 -31.77 8.21 13.98
CA TYR A 111 -32.66 7.31 13.23
C TYR A 111 -32.79 5.91 13.85
N GLY A 112 -32.03 5.60 14.90
CA GLY A 112 -32.01 4.30 15.57
C GLY A 112 -31.18 3.22 14.86
N LEU A 113 -30.84 2.16 15.61
CA LEU A 113 -30.05 1.02 15.14
C LEU A 113 -30.59 0.32 13.88
N PRO A 114 -31.91 0.09 13.70
CA PRO A 114 -32.41 -0.53 12.47
C PRO A 114 -32.04 0.24 11.20
N SER A 115 -31.92 1.56 11.29
CA SER A 115 -31.53 2.44 10.18
C SER A 115 -30.03 2.37 9.90
N VAL A 116 -29.20 2.16 10.93
CA VAL A 116 -27.76 1.85 10.76
C VAL A 116 -27.60 0.57 9.95
N PHE A 117 -28.26 -0.51 10.36
CA PHE A 117 -28.12 -1.81 9.68
C PHE A 117 -28.69 -1.79 8.27
N GLY A 118 -29.83 -1.13 8.05
CA GLY A 118 -30.37 -0.94 6.70
C GLY A 118 -29.45 -0.11 5.80
N ALA A 119 -28.83 0.95 6.33
CA ALA A 119 -27.83 1.74 5.61
C ALA A 119 -26.59 0.90 5.23
N VAL A 120 -26.09 0.05 6.14
CA VAL A 120 -24.96 -0.86 5.89
C VAL A 120 -25.30 -1.87 4.79
N ILE A 121 -26.51 -2.47 4.81
CA ILE A 121 -26.97 -3.39 3.78
C ILE A 121 -27.01 -2.69 2.42
N ALA A 122 -27.65 -1.52 2.35
CA ALA A 122 -27.78 -0.78 1.11
C ALA A 122 -26.43 -0.30 0.55
N ALA A 123 -25.55 0.22 1.41
CA ALA A 123 -24.20 0.64 1.03
C ALA A 123 -23.34 -0.53 0.53
N GLY A 124 -23.45 -1.69 1.18
CA GLY A 124 -22.80 -2.94 0.73
C GLY A 124 -23.33 -3.40 -0.63
N ALA A 125 -24.66 -3.37 -0.84
CA ALA A 125 -25.27 -3.71 -2.12
C ALA A 125 -24.83 -2.76 -3.24
N LEU A 126 -24.83 -1.45 -2.96
CA LEU A 126 -24.34 -0.43 -3.88
C LEU A 126 -22.86 -0.67 -4.23
N THR A 127 -22.04 -1.05 -3.25
CA THR A 127 -20.64 -1.40 -3.44
C THR A 127 -20.49 -2.60 -4.38
N VAL A 128 -21.27 -3.67 -4.20
CA VAL A 128 -21.24 -4.85 -5.10
C VAL A 128 -21.57 -4.46 -6.54
N VAL A 129 -22.60 -3.62 -6.72
CA VAL A 129 -23.06 -3.15 -8.04
C VAL A 129 -22.01 -2.25 -8.69
N LEU A 130 -21.40 -1.33 -7.92
CA LEU A 130 -20.45 -0.34 -8.42
C LEU A 130 -19.00 -0.84 -8.49
N ALA A 131 -18.67 -1.99 -7.89
CA ALA A 131 -17.32 -2.58 -7.86
C ALA A 131 -16.59 -2.62 -9.22
N PRO A 132 -17.21 -2.97 -10.36
CA PRO A 132 -16.50 -2.94 -11.66
C PRO A 132 -16.13 -1.52 -12.10
N VAL A 133 -16.98 -0.54 -11.77
CA VAL A 133 -16.83 0.87 -12.13
C VAL A 133 -15.85 1.57 -11.18
N PHE A 134 -15.69 1.03 -9.97
CA PHE A 134 -14.85 1.59 -8.92
C PHE A 134 -13.39 1.80 -9.36
N SER A 135 -12.88 0.93 -10.24
CA SER A 135 -11.55 1.10 -10.84
C SER A 135 -11.35 2.44 -11.58
N ARG A 136 -12.44 3.11 -12.00
CA ARG A 136 -12.41 4.48 -12.55
C ARG A 136 -12.48 5.54 -11.47
N LEU A 137 -13.14 5.27 -10.35
CA LEU A 137 -13.24 6.19 -9.22
C LEU A 137 -11.90 6.32 -8.47
N LEU A 138 -11.04 5.29 -8.51
CA LEU A 138 -9.71 5.32 -7.89
C LEU A 138 -8.85 6.52 -8.30
N ARG A 139 -9.09 7.12 -9.48
CA ARG A 139 -8.40 8.36 -9.89
C ARG A 139 -8.64 9.54 -8.94
N PHE A 140 -9.75 9.53 -8.21
CA PHE A 140 -10.12 10.57 -7.24
C PHE A 140 -9.55 10.28 -5.84
N PHE A 141 -8.90 9.13 -5.65
CA PHE A 141 -8.28 8.71 -4.40
C PHE A 141 -6.78 8.45 -4.61
N PRO A 142 -5.99 9.45 -5.07
CA PRO A 142 -4.53 9.32 -5.08
C PRO A 142 -4.00 9.20 -3.64
N PRO A 143 -2.72 8.80 -3.45
CA PRO A 143 -2.12 8.61 -2.13
C PRO A 143 -2.28 9.81 -1.17
N VAL A 144 -2.28 11.05 -1.70
CA VAL A 144 -2.52 12.26 -0.91
C VAL A 144 -3.92 12.29 -0.27
N VAL A 145 -4.95 11.89 -1.03
CA VAL A 145 -6.33 11.83 -0.54
C VAL A 145 -6.48 10.68 0.45
N ILE A 146 -5.95 9.49 0.13
CA ILE A 146 -6.01 8.32 1.02
C ILE A 146 -5.30 8.61 2.35
N GLY A 147 -4.08 9.15 2.30
CA GLY A 147 -3.30 9.48 3.50
C GLY A 147 -3.99 10.54 4.36
N SER A 148 -4.55 11.59 3.76
CA SER A 148 -5.37 12.58 4.49
C SER A 148 -6.59 11.93 5.16
N LEU A 149 -7.33 11.11 4.43
CA LEU A 149 -8.52 10.41 4.94
C LEU A 149 -8.20 9.51 6.13
N VAL A 150 -7.18 8.66 6.02
CA VAL A 150 -6.78 7.74 7.08
C VAL A 150 -6.30 8.50 8.32
N THR A 151 -5.59 9.61 8.13
CA THR A 151 -5.15 10.50 9.22
C THR A 151 -6.35 11.12 9.94
N ILE A 152 -7.33 11.65 9.18
CA ILE A 152 -8.56 12.22 9.74
C ILE A 152 -9.36 11.16 10.50
N VAL A 153 -9.48 9.96 9.97
CA VAL A 153 -10.17 8.85 10.64
C VAL A 153 -9.53 8.55 12.00
N GLY A 154 -8.20 8.37 12.04
CA GLY A 154 -7.49 8.12 13.31
C GLY A 154 -7.67 9.25 14.33
N ILE A 155 -7.62 10.51 13.89
CA ILE A 155 -7.86 11.67 14.76
C ILE A 155 -9.33 11.68 15.22
N SER A 156 -10.29 11.45 14.33
CA SER A 156 -11.73 11.50 14.58
C SER A 156 -12.25 10.55 15.65
N LEU A 157 -11.48 9.52 15.98
CA LEU A 157 -11.82 8.52 17.00
C LEU A 157 -11.28 8.89 18.39
N MET A 158 -10.43 9.93 18.50
CA MET A 158 -9.84 10.35 19.76
C MET A 158 -10.86 10.79 20.83
N PRO A 159 -11.99 11.46 20.49
CA PRO A 159 -13.03 11.77 21.46
C PRO A 159 -13.59 10.53 22.16
N ALA A 160 -13.83 9.45 21.41
CA ALA A 160 -14.29 8.19 22.00
C ALA A 160 -13.25 7.57 22.94
N ALA A 161 -11.97 7.60 22.57
CA ALA A 161 -10.89 7.16 23.45
C ALA A 161 -10.79 8.01 24.73
N ALA A 162 -11.02 9.32 24.63
CA ALA A 162 -11.03 10.23 25.78
C ALA A 162 -12.24 9.99 26.70
N GLY A 163 -13.43 9.75 26.14
CA GLY A 163 -14.62 9.38 26.89
C GLY A 163 -14.40 8.12 27.73
N TRP A 164 -13.84 7.08 27.10
CA TRP A 164 -13.44 5.85 27.76
C TRP A 164 -12.38 6.03 28.83
N LEU A 165 -11.32 6.79 28.52
CA LEU A 165 -10.23 7.06 29.48
C LEU A 165 -10.75 7.77 30.73
N GLY A 166 -11.79 8.61 30.57
CA GLY A 166 -12.45 9.30 31.67
C GLY A 166 -13.36 8.43 32.54
N GLY A 167 -13.50 7.13 32.27
CA GLY A 167 -14.37 6.22 33.03
C GLY A 167 -15.70 5.89 32.33
N GLY A 168 -15.90 6.40 31.11
CA GLY A 168 -17.09 6.19 30.28
C GLY A 168 -17.92 7.47 30.10
N GLU A 169 -18.66 7.56 28.99
CA GLU A 169 -19.48 8.75 28.72
C GLU A 169 -20.60 8.91 29.78
N GLY A 170 -20.69 10.09 30.38
CA GLY A 170 -21.70 10.41 31.39
C GLY A 170 -21.40 9.88 32.80
N SER A 171 -20.19 9.37 33.06
CA SER A 171 -19.78 8.99 34.43
C SER A 171 -19.77 10.20 35.37
N GLY A 172 -20.32 10.05 36.58
CA GLY A 172 -20.35 11.13 37.58
C GLY A 172 -18.96 11.60 38.04
N ASP A 173 -17.97 10.70 38.02
CA ASP A 173 -16.57 10.95 38.37
C ASP A 173 -15.67 10.98 37.13
N PHE A 174 -16.13 11.63 36.05
CA PHE A 174 -15.37 11.67 34.79
C PHE A 174 -13.95 12.20 34.99
N GLY A 175 -12.96 11.40 34.57
CA GLY A 175 -11.54 11.72 34.76
C GLY A 175 -11.01 11.42 36.17
N ALA A 176 -11.66 10.52 36.91
CA ALA A 176 -11.16 10.05 38.20
C ALA A 176 -9.70 9.57 38.09
N PRO A 177 -8.84 9.87 39.09
CA PRO A 177 -7.44 9.45 39.07
C PRO A 177 -7.26 7.94 38.89
N THR A 178 -8.19 7.14 39.42
CA THR A 178 -8.20 5.67 39.27
C THR A 178 -8.34 5.24 37.82
N ASP A 179 -9.26 5.85 37.07
CA ASP A 179 -9.49 5.54 35.66
C ASP A 179 -8.33 5.99 34.79
N LEU A 180 -7.83 7.22 35.03
CA LEU A 180 -6.64 7.73 34.34
C LEU A 180 -5.41 6.85 34.59
N LEU A 181 -5.21 6.36 35.82
CA LEU A 181 -4.11 5.45 36.16
C LEU A 181 -4.26 4.08 35.50
N LEU A 182 -5.47 3.53 35.42
CA LEU A 182 -5.74 2.27 34.71
C LEU A 182 -5.49 2.41 33.20
N GLY A 183 -5.95 3.51 32.60
CA GLY A 183 -5.68 3.83 31.21
C GLY A 183 -4.19 4.03 30.94
N LEU A 184 -3.49 4.79 31.79
CA LEU A 184 -2.04 4.98 31.70
C LEU A 184 -1.28 3.66 31.84
N LEU A 185 -1.64 2.82 32.81
CA LEU A 185 -1.05 1.49 32.99
C LEU A 185 -1.22 0.66 31.71
N THR A 186 -2.40 0.70 31.11
CA THR A 186 -2.69 -0.02 29.86
C THR A 186 -1.80 0.47 28.71
N VAL A 187 -1.63 1.79 28.56
CA VAL A 187 -0.73 2.39 27.55
C VAL A 187 0.72 1.99 27.81
N VAL A 188 1.20 2.15 29.04
CA VAL A 188 2.59 1.81 29.42
C VAL A 188 2.86 0.33 29.21
N ALA A 189 1.96 -0.55 29.64
CA ALA A 189 2.07 -1.99 29.40
C ALA A 189 2.10 -2.32 27.90
N THR A 190 1.23 -1.69 27.11
CA THR A 190 1.22 -1.84 25.65
C THR A 190 2.56 -1.43 25.05
N ILE A 191 3.08 -0.25 25.38
CA ILE A 191 4.36 0.25 24.85
C ILE A 191 5.52 -0.66 25.31
N ALA A 192 5.56 -1.03 26.59
CA ALA A 192 6.60 -1.90 27.13
C ALA A 192 6.62 -3.25 26.42
N VAL A 193 5.47 -3.89 26.22
CA VAL A 193 5.37 -5.16 25.48
C VAL A 193 5.74 -4.97 24.01
N HIS A 194 5.37 -3.85 23.39
CA HIS A 194 5.70 -3.58 22.00
C HIS A 194 7.23 -3.43 21.78
N VAL A 195 7.90 -2.69 22.66
CA VAL A 195 9.33 -2.37 22.57
C VAL A 195 10.21 -3.53 23.04
N LEU A 196 9.85 -4.18 24.15
CA LEU A 196 10.63 -5.28 24.73
C LEU A 196 10.30 -6.63 24.08
N GLY A 197 9.09 -6.78 23.57
CA GLY A 197 8.61 -8.00 22.93
C GLY A 197 9.26 -8.23 21.56
N ARG A 198 9.43 -9.50 21.20
CA ARG A 198 9.92 -9.92 19.87
C ARG A 198 8.85 -10.70 19.13
N GLY A 199 8.79 -10.53 17.80
CA GLY A 199 7.88 -11.27 16.93
C GLY A 199 6.42 -11.10 17.35
N LEU A 200 5.75 -12.22 17.67
CA LEU A 200 4.33 -12.27 18.06
C LEU A 200 4.00 -11.32 19.22
N TRP A 201 4.86 -11.24 20.25
CA TRP A 201 4.57 -10.42 21.43
C TRP A 201 4.48 -8.94 21.11
N SER A 202 5.33 -8.45 20.19
CA SER A 202 5.28 -7.06 19.74
C SER A 202 3.99 -6.75 18.97
N SER A 203 3.49 -7.71 18.19
CA SER A 203 2.21 -7.59 17.46
C SER A 203 0.97 -7.74 18.35
N LEU A 204 1.09 -8.42 19.50
CA LEU A 204 0.01 -8.59 20.49
C LEU A 204 0.03 -7.55 21.61
N SER A 205 0.87 -6.52 21.50
CA SER A 205 1.12 -5.56 22.57
C SER A 205 -0.14 -4.92 23.13
N VAL A 206 -1.08 -4.52 22.27
CA VAL A 206 -2.36 -3.94 22.68
C VAL A 206 -3.21 -4.94 23.47
N LEU A 207 -3.31 -6.18 23.00
CA LEU A 207 -4.09 -7.22 23.68
C LEU A 207 -3.49 -7.55 25.05
N VAL A 208 -2.16 -7.63 25.16
CA VAL A 208 -1.47 -7.85 26.43
C VAL A 208 -1.65 -6.63 27.35
N GLY A 209 -1.57 -5.42 26.83
CA GLY A 209 -1.83 -4.19 27.59
C GLY A 209 -3.24 -4.18 28.18
N LEU A 210 -4.25 -4.49 27.37
CA LEU A 210 -5.64 -4.63 27.84
C LEU A 210 -5.76 -5.70 28.93
N ALA A 211 -5.08 -6.84 28.78
CA ALA A 211 -5.09 -7.89 29.80
C ALA A 211 -4.45 -7.43 31.12
N VAL A 212 -3.33 -6.71 31.06
CA VAL A 212 -2.67 -6.15 32.25
C VAL A 212 -3.54 -5.10 32.93
N GLY A 213 -4.12 -4.17 32.17
CA GLY A 213 -5.02 -3.14 32.69
C GLY A 213 -6.28 -3.74 33.32
N THR A 214 -6.89 -4.72 32.67
CA THR A 214 -8.09 -5.41 33.20
C THR A 214 -7.75 -6.23 34.45
N SER A 215 -6.57 -6.85 34.50
CA SER A 215 -6.13 -7.58 35.70
C SER A 215 -5.93 -6.64 36.88
N ALA A 216 -5.32 -5.47 36.65
CA ALA A 216 -5.20 -4.45 37.68
C ALA A 216 -6.57 -3.95 38.15
N ALA A 217 -7.49 -3.69 37.23
CA ALA A 217 -8.86 -3.29 37.53
C ALA A 217 -9.61 -4.33 38.40
N PHE A 218 -9.42 -5.62 38.10
CA PHE A 218 -10.00 -6.70 38.89
C PHE A 218 -9.42 -6.72 40.32
N LEU A 219 -8.11 -6.53 40.47
CA LEU A 219 -7.45 -6.47 41.78
C LEU A 219 -7.87 -5.22 42.59
N THR A 220 -8.17 -4.11 41.93
CA THR A 220 -8.69 -2.89 42.57
C THR A 220 -10.20 -2.92 42.80
N GLY A 221 -10.90 -3.97 42.36
CA GLY A 221 -12.34 -4.12 42.50
C GLY A 221 -13.18 -3.22 41.58
N THR A 222 -12.58 -2.65 40.53
CA THR A 222 -13.28 -1.78 39.55
C THR A 222 -13.91 -2.57 38.40
N THR A 223 -13.66 -3.89 38.31
CA THR A 223 -14.40 -4.80 37.43
C THR A 223 -14.69 -6.14 38.08
N ASP A 224 -15.74 -6.81 37.60
CA ASP A 224 -16.14 -8.16 37.99
C ASP A 224 -16.42 -9.04 36.76
N PHE A 225 -16.10 -10.33 36.90
CA PHE A 225 -16.28 -11.34 35.86
C PHE A 225 -17.46 -12.29 36.13
N GLY A 226 -18.31 -12.01 37.12
CA GLY A 226 -19.47 -12.84 37.46
C GLY A 226 -20.37 -13.13 36.25
N SER A 227 -20.59 -12.13 35.40
CA SER A 227 -21.38 -12.26 34.16
C SER A 227 -20.80 -13.26 33.14
N VAL A 228 -19.49 -13.53 33.17
CA VAL A 228 -18.86 -14.53 32.29
C VAL A 228 -19.33 -15.94 32.65
N SER A 229 -19.61 -16.20 33.94
CA SER A 229 -20.10 -17.51 34.39
C SER A 229 -21.51 -17.78 33.87
N GLU A 230 -22.37 -16.75 33.85
CA GLU A 230 -23.76 -16.79 33.39
C GLU A 230 -23.89 -16.90 31.86
N ALA A 231 -22.89 -16.42 31.12
CA ALA A 231 -22.89 -16.48 29.67
C ALA A 231 -22.84 -17.93 29.14
N ALA A 232 -23.69 -18.21 28.16
CA ALA A 232 -23.77 -19.52 27.51
C ALA A 232 -22.47 -19.88 26.79
N TRP A 233 -22.17 -21.19 26.73
CA TRP A 233 -20.99 -21.70 26.02
C TRP A 233 -21.11 -21.57 24.51
N VAL A 234 -22.30 -21.81 23.95
CA VAL A 234 -22.57 -21.68 22.51
C VAL A 234 -23.82 -20.85 22.32
N GLY A 235 -23.76 -19.85 21.43
CA GLY A 235 -24.88 -19.01 21.09
C GLY A 235 -24.69 -18.36 19.73
N LEU A 236 -25.71 -18.41 18.89
CA LEU A 236 -25.73 -17.75 17.61
C LEU A 236 -26.48 -16.41 17.75
N ALA A 237 -25.84 -15.31 17.38
CA ALA A 237 -26.54 -14.03 17.26
C ALA A 237 -27.59 -14.16 16.15
N ALA A 238 -28.88 -14.02 16.51
CA ALA A 238 -29.95 -14.13 15.55
C ALA A 238 -29.85 -12.97 14.54
N PRO A 239 -30.05 -13.22 13.23
CA PRO A 239 -30.13 -12.13 12.26
C PRO A 239 -31.25 -11.19 12.66
N LEU A 240 -31.05 -9.88 12.46
CA LEU A 240 -32.04 -8.84 12.76
C LEU A 240 -32.51 -8.78 14.24
N SER A 241 -31.63 -9.14 15.19
CA SER A 241 -31.90 -9.08 16.64
C SER A 241 -32.34 -7.70 17.15
N PHE A 242 -32.00 -6.62 16.44
CA PHE A 242 -32.39 -5.25 16.79
C PHE A 242 -33.63 -4.74 16.02
N GLY A 243 -34.28 -5.62 15.25
CA GLY A 243 -35.45 -5.31 14.44
C GLY A 243 -35.19 -5.36 12.92
N ALA A 244 -36.25 -5.22 12.14
CA ALA A 244 -36.16 -5.21 10.68
C ALA A 244 -35.42 -3.95 10.18
N PRO A 245 -34.50 -4.09 9.20
CA PRO A 245 -33.68 -2.98 8.74
C PRO A 245 -34.53 -1.91 8.08
N ARG A 246 -34.24 -0.64 8.37
CA ARG A 246 -34.91 0.53 7.77
C ARG A 246 -34.01 1.19 6.75
N PHE A 247 -34.57 1.52 5.59
CA PHE A 247 -33.83 2.04 4.45
C PHE A 247 -34.10 3.53 4.26
N GLU A 248 -33.39 4.34 5.02
CA GLU A 248 -33.49 5.79 4.97
C GLU A 248 -32.44 6.38 4.02
N ILE A 249 -32.85 7.29 3.14
CA ILE A 249 -31.98 7.79 2.05
C ILE A 249 -30.70 8.43 2.61
N VAL A 250 -30.82 9.25 3.65
CA VAL A 250 -29.69 10.00 4.21
C VAL A 250 -28.67 9.07 4.89
N PRO A 251 -29.07 8.18 5.82
CA PRO A 251 -28.21 7.11 6.30
C PRO A 251 -27.54 6.27 5.21
N ILE A 252 -28.27 5.90 4.15
CA ILE A 252 -27.70 5.14 3.02
C ILE A 252 -26.60 5.93 2.32
N LEU A 253 -26.80 7.23 2.07
CA LEU A 253 -25.79 8.09 1.44
C LEU A 253 -24.53 8.23 2.31
N MET A 254 -24.71 8.46 3.61
CA MET A 254 -23.60 8.53 4.57
C MET A 254 -22.81 7.23 4.58
N MET A 255 -23.49 6.09 4.73
CA MET A 255 -22.81 4.79 4.79
C MET A 255 -22.16 4.41 3.45
N SER A 256 -22.74 4.82 2.33
CA SER A 256 -22.16 4.64 1.00
C SER A 256 -20.87 5.45 0.82
N LEU A 257 -20.81 6.66 1.37
CA LEU A 257 -19.60 7.48 1.36
C LEU A 257 -18.53 6.89 2.30
N ALA A 258 -18.92 6.31 3.44
CA ALA A 258 -18.00 5.58 4.30
C ALA A 258 -17.41 4.35 3.57
N MET A 259 -18.26 3.60 2.86
CA MET A 259 -17.82 2.48 2.02
C MET A 259 -16.83 2.93 0.93
N LEU A 260 -17.03 4.11 0.32
CA LEU A 260 -16.09 4.66 -0.67
C LEU A 260 -14.67 4.81 -0.10
N VAL A 261 -14.55 5.31 1.14
CA VAL A 261 -13.26 5.45 1.83
C VAL A 261 -12.68 4.08 2.21
N ILE A 262 -13.51 3.15 2.69
CA ILE A 262 -13.11 1.76 2.98
C ILE A 262 -12.50 1.07 1.75
N LEU A 263 -13.10 1.27 0.58
CA LEU A 263 -12.61 0.68 -0.67
C LEU A 263 -11.30 1.32 -1.15
N ALA A 264 -11.10 2.61 -0.88
CA ALA A 264 -9.83 3.28 -1.13
C ALA A 264 -8.71 2.71 -0.24
N GLU A 265 -8.99 2.49 1.05
CA GLU A 265 -8.05 1.84 1.98
C GLU A 265 -7.78 0.38 1.58
N THR A 266 -8.82 -0.37 1.22
CA THR A 266 -8.68 -1.75 0.74
C THR A 266 -7.81 -1.82 -0.53
N THR A 267 -7.87 -0.80 -1.40
CA THR A 267 -6.96 -0.69 -2.55
C THR A 267 -5.50 -0.59 -2.10
N GLY A 268 -5.20 0.30 -1.15
CA GLY A 268 -3.86 0.43 -0.58
C GLY A 268 -3.36 -0.88 0.03
N ASN A 269 -4.19 -1.53 0.84
CA ASN A 269 -3.89 -2.83 1.44
C ASN A 269 -3.66 -3.92 0.39
N MET A 270 -4.47 -3.96 -0.67
CA MET A 270 -4.28 -4.92 -1.75
C MET A 270 -2.97 -4.71 -2.49
N LEU A 271 -2.59 -3.47 -2.79
CA LEU A 271 -1.33 -3.16 -3.45
C LEU A 271 -0.14 -3.54 -2.56
N ALA A 272 -0.20 -3.20 -1.27
CA ALA A 272 0.82 -3.57 -0.29
C ALA A 272 0.97 -5.10 -0.16
N ILE A 273 -0.15 -5.83 0.00
CA ILE A 273 -0.15 -7.30 0.03
C ILE A 273 0.38 -7.86 -1.28
N GLY A 274 -0.04 -7.31 -2.43
CA GLY A 274 0.45 -7.70 -3.76
C GLY A 274 1.97 -7.63 -3.89
N HIS A 275 2.58 -6.57 -3.36
CA HIS A 275 4.03 -6.44 -3.27
C HIS A 275 4.66 -7.48 -2.32
N ILE A 276 4.08 -7.67 -1.12
CA ILE A 276 4.59 -8.66 -0.14
C ILE A 276 4.55 -10.08 -0.71
N VAL A 277 3.46 -10.45 -1.41
CA VAL A 277 3.26 -11.81 -1.92
C VAL A 277 3.83 -12.03 -3.32
N GLY A 278 4.27 -10.97 -4.00
CA GLY A 278 4.81 -11.03 -5.36
C GLY A 278 3.77 -11.28 -6.44
N VAL A 279 2.51 -10.87 -6.22
CA VAL A 279 1.41 -11.04 -7.19
C VAL A 279 0.88 -9.68 -7.61
N ARG A 280 0.88 -9.42 -8.92
CA ARG A 280 0.34 -8.18 -9.49
C ARG A 280 -1.16 -8.07 -9.22
N VAL A 281 -1.57 -6.88 -8.80
CA VAL A 281 -2.97 -6.52 -8.57
C VAL A 281 -3.50 -5.82 -9.81
N ASP A 282 -4.46 -6.44 -10.49
CA ASP A 282 -5.14 -5.86 -11.64
C ASP A 282 -6.53 -5.29 -11.26
N ARG A 283 -7.13 -4.53 -12.17
CA ARG A 283 -8.47 -3.94 -11.97
C ARG A 283 -9.54 -4.99 -11.68
N ARG A 284 -9.39 -6.19 -12.27
CA ARG A 284 -10.33 -7.30 -12.08
C ARG A 284 -10.25 -7.81 -10.65
N ARG A 285 -9.06 -8.04 -10.12
CA ARG A 285 -8.87 -8.50 -8.74
C ARG A 285 -9.33 -7.47 -7.72
N LEU A 286 -9.09 -6.17 -7.99
CA LEU A 286 -9.65 -5.07 -7.17
C LEU A 286 -11.19 -5.13 -7.17
N ALA A 287 -11.81 -5.24 -8.34
CA ALA A 287 -13.27 -5.36 -8.42
C ALA A 287 -13.80 -6.62 -7.71
N ASP A 288 -13.08 -7.75 -7.81
CA ASP A 288 -13.45 -8.97 -7.09
C ASP A 288 -13.33 -8.79 -5.56
N ALA A 289 -12.34 -8.03 -5.09
CA ALA A 289 -12.19 -7.66 -3.68
C ALA A 289 -13.33 -6.76 -3.20
N PHE A 290 -13.64 -5.69 -3.93
CA PHE A 290 -14.71 -4.76 -3.56
C PHE A 290 -16.08 -5.44 -3.52
N ARG A 291 -16.33 -6.41 -4.41
CA ARG A 291 -17.54 -7.24 -4.32
C ARG A 291 -17.58 -8.07 -3.05
N ALA A 292 -16.44 -8.63 -2.63
CA ALA A 292 -16.38 -9.36 -1.37
C ALA A 292 -16.61 -8.45 -0.16
N ASP A 293 -16.02 -7.25 -0.13
CA ASP A 293 -16.24 -6.29 0.96
C ASP A 293 -17.71 -5.85 1.00
N GLY A 294 -18.29 -5.53 -0.16
CA GLY A 294 -19.70 -5.16 -0.25
C GLY A 294 -20.64 -6.28 0.22
N LEU A 295 -20.40 -7.52 -0.23
CA LEU A 295 -21.18 -8.68 0.20
C LEU A 295 -21.01 -8.97 1.69
N ALA A 296 -19.79 -8.88 2.20
CA ALA A 296 -19.51 -9.12 3.61
C ALA A 296 -20.16 -8.04 4.49
N SER A 297 -20.15 -6.77 4.07
CA SER A 297 -20.87 -5.68 4.71
C SER A 297 -22.39 -5.87 4.66
N MET A 298 -22.95 -6.38 3.56
CA MET A 298 -24.38 -6.74 3.50
C MET A 298 -24.74 -7.82 4.53
N LEU A 299 -23.90 -8.86 4.65
CA LEU A 299 -24.06 -9.89 5.67
C LEU A 299 -23.88 -9.30 7.08
N GLY A 300 -22.99 -8.33 7.22
CA GLY A 300 -22.83 -7.49 8.41
C GLY A 300 -24.15 -6.89 8.83
N GLY A 301 -24.72 -6.00 8.02
CA GLY A 301 -25.99 -5.36 8.39
C GLY A 301 -27.13 -6.35 8.65
N LEU A 302 -27.20 -7.49 7.94
CA LEU A 302 -28.19 -8.54 8.21
C LEU A 302 -28.01 -9.19 9.61
N TYR A 303 -26.77 -9.35 10.05
CA TYR A 303 -26.42 -9.88 11.37
C TYR A 303 -26.20 -8.79 12.42
N ASN A 304 -26.64 -7.55 12.18
CA ASN A 304 -26.46 -6.42 13.10
C ASN A 304 -24.98 -6.01 13.28
N GLY A 305 -24.18 -6.20 12.24
CA GLY A 305 -22.78 -5.84 12.16
C GLY A 305 -22.53 -4.57 11.35
N PHE A 306 -21.25 -4.24 11.23
CA PHE A 306 -20.76 -3.01 10.63
C PHE A 306 -20.23 -3.22 9.20
N PRO A 307 -19.97 -2.13 8.45
CA PRO A 307 -19.15 -2.22 7.25
C PRO A 307 -17.82 -2.90 7.55
N LEU A 308 -17.45 -3.85 6.71
CA LEU A 308 -16.19 -4.56 6.82
C LEU A 308 -15.10 -3.90 5.98
N ASN A 309 -13.87 -3.98 6.48
CA ASN A 309 -12.67 -3.45 5.84
C ASN A 309 -11.51 -4.44 5.98
N ALA A 310 -10.54 -4.35 5.07
CA ALA A 310 -9.28 -5.05 5.15
C ALA A 310 -8.42 -4.48 6.28
N PHE A 311 -8.00 -5.32 7.23
CA PHE A 311 -7.17 -4.89 8.36
C PHE A 311 -5.70 -4.74 7.96
N SER A 312 -5.21 -3.49 7.91
CA SER A 312 -3.85 -3.14 7.51
C SER A 312 -2.78 -3.66 8.48
N GLN A 313 -3.10 -3.83 9.77
CA GLN A 313 -2.18 -4.43 10.76
C GLN A 313 -1.79 -5.86 10.38
N ASN A 314 -2.73 -6.61 9.79
CA ASN A 314 -2.50 -7.99 9.37
C ASN A 314 -1.61 -8.05 8.11
N THR A 315 -1.57 -6.98 7.30
CA THR A 315 -0.60 -6.83 6.21
C THR A 315 0.84 -6.76 6.74
N GLY A 316 1.08 -5.99 7.81
CA GLY A 316 2.39 -5.91 8.46
C GLY A 316 2.83 -7.27 9.02
N LEU A 317 1.91 -8.02 9.60
CA LEU A 317 2.17 -9.37 10.10
C LEU A 317 2.63 -10.35 9.00
N LEU A 318 2.07 -10.25 7.79
CA LEU A 318 2.49 -11.07 6.65
C LEU A 318 3.95 -10.78 6.24
N ALA A 319 4.36 -9.51 6.30
CA ALA A 319 5.73 -9.11 6.01
C ALA A 319 6.71 -9.66 7.04
N MET A 320 6.37 -9.60 8.33
CA MET A 320 7.24 -10.05 9.43
C MET A 320 7.34 -11.57 9.53
N THR A 321 6.21 -12.29 9.46
CA THR A 321 6.17 -13.76 9.61
C THR A 321 6.67 -14.50 8.37
N LYS A 322 6.74 -13.81 7.23
CA LYS A 322 7.03 -14.39 5.90
C LYS A 322 6.04 -15.48 5.48
N VAL A 323 4.92 -15.65 6.18
CA VAL A 323 3.86 -16.60 5.81
C VAL A 323 2.82 -15.86 4.99
N ARG A 324 2.76 -16.17 3.69
CA ARG A 324 1.96 -15.42 2.69
C ARG A 324 0.69 -16.16 2.26
N SER A 325 0.41 -17.30 2.86
CA SER A 325 -0.65 -18.22 2.46
C SER A 325 -2.05 -17.67 2.79
N ARG A 326 -2.93 -17.62 1.78
CA ARG A 326 -4.33 -17.25 1.99
C ARG A 326 -5.12 -18.30 2.77
N PHE A 327 -4.66 -19.56 2.80
CA PHE A 327 -5.31 -20.63 3.57
C PHE A 327 -5.06 -20.50 5.08
N VAL A 328 -3.95 -19.87 5.48
CA VAL A 328 -3.70 -19.50 6.88
C VAL A 328 -4.69 -18.43 7.34
N VAL A 329 -4.86 -17.40 6.53
CA VAL A 329 -5.85 -16.35 6.78
C VAL A 329 -7.28 -16.91 6.78
N ALA A 330 -7.60 -17.83 5.86
CA ALA A 330 -8.88 -18.53 5.87
C ALA A 330 -9.11 -19.35 7.16
N ALA A 331 -8.07 -20.02 7.68
CA ALA A 331 -8.15 -20.68 8.99
C ALA A 331 -8.43 -19.66 10.12
N GLY A 332 -7.82 -18.47 10.05
CA GLY A 332 -8.16 -17.34 10.93
C GLY A 332 -9.64 -16.96 10.85
N GLY A 333 -10.21 -16.86 9.64
CA GLY A 333 -11.63 -16.61 9.44
C GLY A 333 -12.55 -17.66 10.09
N LEU A 334 -12.18 -18.94 10.03
CA LEU A 334 -12.90 -20.01 10.75
C LEU A 334 -12.79 -19.87 12.27
N ILE A 335 -11.62 -19.47 12.78
CA ILE A 335 -11.40 -19.22 14.20
C ILE A 335 -12.24 -18.03 14.69
N MET A 336 -12.36 -16.96 13.89
CA MET A 336 -13.25 -15.83 14.22
C MET A 336 -14.72 -16.26 14.30
N ILE A 337 -15.19 -17.08 13.36
CA ILE A 337 -16.54 -17.65 13.41
C ILE A 337 -16.70 -18.47 14.69
N ALA A 338 -15.72 -19.33 15.02
CA ALA A 338 -15.76 -20.10 16.24
C ALA A 338 -15.83 -19.20 17.48
N PHE A 339 -15.03 -18.14 17.59
CA PHE A 339 -15.08 -17.20 18.71
C PHE A 339 -16.40 -16.43 18.79
N GLY A 340 -16.96 -16.01 17.66
CA GLY A 340 -18.27 -15.36 17.64
C GLY A 340 -19.44 -16.29 18.00
N LEU A 341 -19.25 -17.61 17.93
CA LEU A 341 -20.22 -18.60 18.43
C LEU A 341 -20.11 -18.86 19.94
N LEU A 342 -19.13 -18.25 20.63
CA LEU A 342 -18.88 -18.40 22.06
C LEU A 342 -19.26 -17.11 22.81
N PRO A 343 -20.51 -16.98 23.32
CA PRO A 343 -20.94 -15.80 24.07
C PRO A 343 -20.04 -15.42 25.25
N LYS A 344 -19.37 -16.40 25.86
CA LYS A 344 -18.35 -16.15 26.89
C LYS A 344 -17.21 -15.24 26.42
N ALA A 345 -16.79 -15.34 25.15
CA ALA A 345 -15.74 -14.48 24.60
C ALA A 345 -16.20 -13.02 24.56
N GLY A 346 -17.44 -12.77 24.10
CA GLY A 346 -18.06 -11.45 24.15
C GLY A 346 -18.27 -10.95 25.59
N ALA A 347 -18.65 -11.82 26.53
CA ALA A 347 -18.84 -11.47 27.93
C ALA A 347 -17.53 -11.01 28.59
N VAL A 348 -16.41 -11.71 28.35
CA VAL A 348 -15.08 -11.31 28.83
C VAL A 348 -14.70 -9.93 28.30
N VAL A 349 -14.95 -9.67 27.02
CA VAL A 349 -14.67 -8.38 26.38
C VAL A 349 -15.53 -7.27 27.00
N SER A 350 -16.82 -7.53 27.26
CA SER A 350 -17.73 -6.58 27.89
C SER A 350 -17.43 -6.30 29.36
N ALA A 351 -16.59 -7.12 30.01
CA ALA A 351 -16.13 -6.92 31.38
C ALA A 351 -14.86 -6.04 31.46
N ILE A 352 -14.27 -5.67 30.32
CA ILE A 352 -13.12 -4.75 30.30
C ILE A 352 -13.62 -3.35 30.68
N PRO A 353 -13.03 -2.70 31.71
CA PRO A 353 -13.41 -1.33 32.07
C PRO A 353 -13.23 -0.34 30.92
N PRO A 354 -14.11 0.67 30.80
CA PRO A 354 -13.95 1.74 29.82
C PRO A 354 -12.55 2.39 29.88
N ALA A 355 -12.03 2.67 31.08
CA ALA A 355 -10.70 3.26 31.26
C ALA A 355 -9.56 2.45 30.60
N VAL A 356 -9.63 1.11 30.69
CA VAL A 356 -8.68 0.18 30.08
C VAL A 356 -8.85 0.17 28.56
N LEU A 357 -10.09 0.15 28.08
CA LEU A 357 -10.39 0.28 26.65
C LEU A 357 -9.87 1.61 26.09
N GLY A 358 -10.01 2.72 26.83
CA GLY A 358 -9.48 4.04 26.49
C GLY A 358 -7.96 4.03 26.32
N GLY A 359 -7.23 3.40 27.25
CA GLY A 359 -5.79 3.21 27.12
C GLY A 359 -5.39 2.42 25.87
N GLY A 360 -6.09 1.33 25.56
CA GLY A 360 -5.88 0.58 24.32
C GLY A 360 -6.23 1.37 23.05
N ALA A 361 -7.33 2.12 23.10
CA ALA A 361 -7.84 2.95 22.02
C ALA A 361 -6.88 4.09 21.66
N ILE A 362 -6.24 4.74 22.63
CA ILE A 362 -5.19 5.74 22.39
C ILE A 362 -4.08 5.17 21.50
N VAL A 363 -3.60 3.96 21.81
CA VAL A 363 -2.54 3.32 21.01
C VAL A 363 -3.07 2.92 19.64
N MET A 364 -4.26 2.31 19.56
CA MET A 364 -4.83 1.84 18.28
C MET A 364 -5.17 2.97 17.32
N PHE A 365 -5.84 4.01 17.80
CA PHE A 365 -6.21 5.18 16.99
C PHE A 365 -5.00 6.03 16.67
N GLY A 366 -4.06 6.19 17.61
CA GLY A 366 -2.76 6.81 17.35
C GLY A 366 -1.97 6.11 16.24
N MET A 367 -1.92 4.78 16.24
CA MET A 367 -1.30 4.00 15.18
C MET A 367 -2.04 4.12 13.84
N THR A 368 -3.37 4.27 13.87
CA THR A 368 -4.17 4.54 12.66
C THR A 368 -3.82 5.91 12.07
N THR A 369 -3.72 6.94 12.90
CA THR A 369 -3.24 8.28 12.48
C THR A 369 -1.83 8.20 11.90
N ALA A 370 -0.92 7.47 12.57
CA ALA A 370 0.45 7.29 12.08
C ALA A 370 0.52 6.57 10.72
N ALA A 371 -0.35 5.58 10.48
CA ALA A 371 -0.44 4.92 9.18
C ALA A 371 -0.87 5.90 8.07
N GLY A 372 -1.82 6.79 8.35
CA GLY A 372 -2.18 7.88 7.44
C GLY A 372 -1.01 8.81 7.13
N VAL A 373 -0.23 9.19 8.15
CA VAL A 373 0.99 9.99 7.98
C VAL A 373 2.06 9.26 7.16
N GLN A 374 2.21 7.95 7.34
CA GLN A 374 3.13 7.14 6.53
C GLN A 374 2.73 7.08 5.05
N GLU A 375 1.44 7.04 4.75
CA GLU A 375 0.96 7.15 3.35
C GLU A 375 1.20 8.55 2.79
N LEU A 376 0.96 9.59 3.59
CA LEU A 376 1.29 10.98 3.23
C LEU A 376 2.80 11.19 3.00
N ALA A 377 3.67 10.44 3.67
CA ALA A 377 5.13 10.52 3.50
C ALA A 377 5.60 10.02 2.12
N ARG A 378 4.80 9.22 1.43
CA ARG A 378 5.09 8.76 0.05
C ARG A 378 4.71 9.79 -1.02
N VAL A 379 4.04 10.88 -0.63
CA VAL A 379 3.53 11.90 -1.55
C VAL A 379 4.62 12.93 -1.86
N ARG A 380 4.74 13.31 -3.13
CA ARG A 380 5.60 14.43 -3.54
C ARG A 380 4.91 15.75 -3.19
N TYR A 381 5.53 16.57 -2.34
CA TYR A 381 5.02 17.90 -1.97
C TYR A 381 5.64 19.03 -2.80
N ALA A 382 6.95 18.96 -3.08
CA ALA A 382 7.67 19.98 -3.84
C ALA A 382 7.07 20.15 -5.25
N GLY A 383 6.83 21.40 -5.65
CA GLY A 383 6.27 21.75 -6.96
C GLY A 383 4.84 21.25 -7.20
N THR A 384 4.08 20.92 -6.14
CA THR A 384 2.70 20.44 -6.25
C THR A 384 1.77 21.17 -5.27
N ASN A 385 0.46 21.05 -5.49
CA ASN A 385 -0.57 21.56 -4.58
C ASN A 385 -0.92 20.55 -3.45
N ASN A 386 -0.17 19.45 -3.32
CA ASN A 386 -0.50 18.39 -2.38
C ASN A 386 -0.45 18.86 -0.93
N ALA A 387 0.48 19.77 -0.58
CA ALA A 387 0.54 20.36 0.75
C ALA A 387 -0.76 21.11 1.12
N LEU A 388 -1.34 21.83 0.15
CA LEU A 388 -2.59 22.56 0.33
C LEU A 388 -3.78 21.61 0.49
N VAL A 389 -3.84 20.54 -0.32
CA VAL A 389 -4.87 19.50 -0.19
C VAL A 389 -4.83 18.89 1.21
N VAL A 390 -3.65 18.52 1.70
CA VAL A 390 -3.45 17.93 3.03
C VAL A 390 -3.85 18.90 4.13
N ALA A 391 -3.32 20.13 4.10
CA ALA A 391 -3.56 21.13 5.13
C ALA A 391 -5.06 21.43 5.29
N VAL A 392 -5.74 21.78 4.19
CA VAL A 392 -7.15 22.19 4.25
C VAL A 392 -8.06 21.01 4.57
N SER A 393 -7.82 19.83 3.99
CA SER A 393 -8.66 18.65 4.29
C SER A 393 -8.54 18.20 5.75
N LEU A 394 -7.33 18.20 6.33
CA LEU A 394 -7.13 17.89 7.75
C LEU A 394 -7.79 18.94 8.64
N SER A 395 -7.57 20.23 8.38
CA SER A 395 -8.18 21.29 9.18
C SER A 395 -9.70 21.21 9.14
N VAL A 396 -10.30 21.06 7.96
CA VAL A 396 -11.76 20.96 7.81
C VAL A 396 -12.31 19.68 8.43
N GLY A 397 -11.58 18.56 8.34
CA GLY A 397 -12.00 17.30 8.96
C GLY A 397 -11.94 17.30 10.48
N VAL A 398 -11.05 18.09 11.10
CA VAL A 398 -10.95 18.20 12.56
C VAL A 398 -11.97 19.19 13.16
N LEU A 399 -12.51 20.12 12.35
CA LEU A 399 -13.41 21.18 12.83
C LEU A 399 -14.59 20.67 13.69
N PRO A 400 -15.37 19.65 13.28
CA PRO A 400 -16.52 19.21 14.07
C PRO A 400 -16.13 18.68 15.45
N MET A 401 -14.90 18.18 15.60
CA MET A 401 -14.41 17.66 16.87
C MET A 401 -13.87 18.78 17.76
N ALA A 402 -13.21 19.78 17.15
CA ALA A 402 -12.68 20.92 17.85
C ALA A 402 -13.80 21.87 18.33
N SER A 403 -14.91 21.91 17.61
CA SER A 403 -16.09 22.70 17.97
C SER A 403 -17.37 21.96 17.56
N PRO A 404 -17.88 21.05 18.42
CA PRO A 404 -19.11 20.31 18.14
C PRO A 404 -20.34 21.21 17.91
N GLU A 405 -20.38 22.38 18.55
CA GLU A 405 -21.49 23.34 18.43
C GLU A 405 -21.49 24.11 17.10
N LEU A 406 -20.38 24.10 16.34
CA LEU A 406 -20.19 24.93 15.15
C LEU A 406 -21.32 24.74 14.12
N PHE A 407 -21.78 23.51 13.94
CA PHE A 407 -22.81 23.15 12.97
C PHE A 407 -24.20 22.92 13.57
N GLY A 408 -24.38 23.13 14.88
CA GLY A 408 -25.62 22.78 15.61
C GLY A 408 -26.89 23.55 15.18
N ARG A 409 -26.76 24.60 14.34
CA ARG A 409 -27.91 25.30 13.73
C ARG A 409 -28.33 24.73 12.38
N VAL A 410 -27.52 23.89 11.75
CA VAL A 410 -27.82 23.29 10.45
C VAL A 410 -28.58 22.00 10.69
N GLN A 411 -29.90 22.03 10.47
CA GLN A 411 -30.75 20.86 10.67
C GLN A 411 -30.83 19.98 9.42
N GLY A 412 -31.21 18.72 9.62
CA GLY A 412 -31.52 17.79 8.54
C GLY A 412 -30.28 17.15 7.89
N PRO A 413 -30.38 16.68 6.63
CA PRO A 413 -29.35 15.86 5.99
C PRO A 413 -27.99 16.53 5.86
N LEU A 414 -27.99 17.86 5.73
CA LEU A 414 -26.75 18.63 5.61
C LEU A 414 -26.02 18.71 6.96
N GLY A 415 -26.75 18.87 8.07
CA GLY A 415 -26.17 18.88 9.43
C GLY A 415 -25.38 17.60 9.70
N LEU A 416 -25.98 16.45 9.39
CA LEU A 416 -25.37 15.13 9.52
C LEU A 416 -24.01 14.98 8.79
N VAL A 417 -23.90 15.58 7.59
CA VAL A 417 -22.66 15.55 6.82
C VAL A 417 -21.63 16.52 7.40
N LEU A 418 -22.06 17.70 7.85
CA LEU A 418 -21.20 18.73 8.43
C LEU A 418 -20.68 18.35 9.82
N GLU A 419 -21.46 17.62 10.62
CA GLU A 419 -21.04 17.12 11.94
C GLU A 419 -20.02 15.98 11.84
N SER A 420 -19.90 15.35 10.66
CA SER A 420 -18.94 14.28 10.43
C SER A 420 -17.61 14.81 9.90
N GLY A 421 -16.60 14.83 10.77
CA GLY A 421 -15.23 15.19 10.41
C GLY A 421 -14.64 14.36 9.27
N ILE A 422 -14.96 13.06 9.23
CA ILE A 422 -14.50 12.16 8.16
C ILE A 422 -15.09 12.59 6.81
N PHE A 423 -16.38 12.92 6.74
CA PHE A 423 -17.01 13.33 5.48
C PHE A 423 -16.56 14.70 5.01
N LEU A 424 -16.50 15.67 5.92
CA LEU A 424 -15.97 17.00 5.61
C LEU A 424 -14.54 16.91 5.09
N GLY A 425 -13.69 16.13 5.76
CA GLY A 425 -12.33 15.82 5.33
C GLY A 425 -12.27 15.16 3.97
N ALA A 426 -13.10 14.15 3.73
CA ALA A 426 -13.16 13.41 2.47
C ALA A 426 -13.59 14.28 1.29
N ILE A 427 -14.69 15.01 1.44
CA ILE A 427 -15.22 15.89 0.41
C ILE A 427 -14.18 16.96 0.09
N THR A 428 -13.58 17.56 1.11
CA THR A 428 -12.54 18.59 0.95
C THR A 428 -11.30 18.04 0.24
N ALA A 429 -10.79 16.88 0.66
CA ALA A 429 -9.61 16.26 0.05
C ALA A 429 -9.86 15.91 -1.43
N VAL A 430 -10.99 15.26 -1.72
CA VAL A 430 -11.35 14.85 -3.10
C VAL A 430 -11.59 16.06 -3.99
N LEU A 431 -12.33 17.07 -3.51
CA LEU A 431 -12.63 18.28 -4.28
C LEU A 431 -11.37 19.10 -4.53
N LEU A 432 -10.56 19.36 -3.49
CA LEU A 432 -9.33 20.13 -3.66
C LEU A 432 -8.35 19.40 -4.56
N ASN A 433 -8.21 18.08 -4.40
CA ASN A 433 -7.39 17.30 -5.33
C ASN A 433 -7.93 17.45 -6.75
N ALA A 434 -9.22 17.25 -6.99
CA ALA A 434 -9.78 17.38 -8.35
C ALA A 434 -9.69 18.80 -8.95
N LEU A 435 -9.74 19.85 -8.13
CA LEU A 435 -9.66 21.24 -8.57
C LEU A 435 -8.22 21.71 -8.81
N LEU A 436 -7.29 21.25 -7.97
CA LEU A 436 -5.88 21.68 -7.98
C LEU A 436 -5.00 20.76 -8.84
N ASP A 437 -5.40 19.50 -9.01
CA ASP A 437 -4.82 18.53 -9.93
C ASP A 437 -5.36 18.81 -11.35
N ARG A 438 -4.99 19.97 -11.89
CA ARG A 438 -5.17 20.25 -13.31
C ARG A 438 -4.11 19.45 -14.08
N PRO A 439 -4.49 18.74 -15.17
CA PRO A 439 -3.47 18.20 -16.07
C PRO A 439 -2.59 19.36 -16.51
N ALA A 440 -1.28 19.23 -16.28
CA ALA A 440 -0.29 20.22 -16.65
C ALA A 440 -0.43 20.61 -18.13
N ARG A 441 -1.20 21.66 -18.36
CA ARG A 441 -1.27 22.48 -19.56
C ARG A 441 -1.15 23.89 -18.96
N GLU A 442 -0.05 24.57 -19.27
CA GLU A 442 0.30 25.95 -18.88
C GLU A 442 1.20 26.17 -17.64
N ALA A 443 1.97 25.17 -17.19
CA ALA A 443 3.08 25.41 -16.23
C ALA A 443 4.44 24.88 -16.70
N ASP A 444 4.60 24.62 -18.00
CA ASP A 444 5.88 24.19 -18.61
C ASP A 444 6.43 25.25 -19.59
N ARG A 445 6.25 26.52 -19.25
CA ARG A 445 6.87 27.63 -20.00
C ARG A 445 7.94 28.39 -19.24
N ASP A 446 8.01 28.34 -17.92
CA ASP A 446 9.13 28.95 -17.19
C ASP A 446 9.36 28.22 -15.86
N GLY A 447 10.52 27.58 -15.70
CA GLY A 447 11.02 27.11 -14.40
C GLY A 447 11.24 25.61 -14.29
N ALA A 448 12.47 25.19 -14.56
CA ALA A 448 12.98 23.83 -14.43
C ALA A 448 12.96 23.29 -12.98
N ASP A 449 12.58 22.02 -12.81
CA ASP A 449 13.21 21.09 -11.85
C ASP A 449 12.87 19.61 -12.19
N PRO A 450 13.80 18.79 -12.71
CA PRO A 450 13.55 17.40 -13.08
C PRO A 450 13.99 16.37 -12.03
N ALA A 451 14.04 16.70 -10.73
CA ALA A 451 14.58 15.79 -9.70
C ALA A 451 13.56 14.84 -8.99
N ALA A 452 12.32 14.69 -9.47
CA ALA A 452 11.32 13.90 -8.74
C ALA A 452 10.43 13.00 -9.61
N SER A 453 11.06 12.03 -10.28
CA SER A 453 10.39 10.81 -10.73
C SER A 453 11.40 9.68 -11.01
N ALA A 454 12.00 9.13 -9.96
CA ALA A 454 12.65 7.83 -10.02
C ALA A 454 11.83 6.82 -9.17
N PRO A 455 11.37 5.69 -9.73
CA PRO A 455 10.76 4.63 -8.94
C PRO A 455 11.82 3.95 -8.06
N SER A 456 11.43 3.58 -6.84
CA SER A 456 12.28 2.89 -5.86
C SER A 456 12.81 1.54 -6.41
N PRO A 457 14.04 1.14 -6.08
CA PRO A 457 14.57 -0.16 -6.51
C PRO A 457 13.85 -1.32 -5.78
N PRO A 458 13.67 -2.48 -6.41
CA PRO A 458 13.17 -3.66 -5.71
C PRO A 458 14.22 -4.16 -4.72
N ALA A 459 13.77 -4.47 -3.50
CA ALA A 459 14.57 -5.13 -2.48
C ALA A 459 14.88 -6.58 -2.91
N ASP A 460 16.15 -6.90 -2.73
CA ASP A 460 16.79 -8.19 -2.94
C ASP A 460 16.00 -9.35 -2.31
N GLY A 461 15.77 -10.37 -3.13
CA GLY A 461 15.13 -11.61 -2.76
C GLY A 461 15.94 -12.74 -3.38
N GLY A 462 16.87 -13.26 -2.58
CA GLY A 462 17.79 -14.33 -2.94
C GLY A 462 17.13 -15.47 -3.72
N ARG A 463 17.79 -15.83 -4.81
CA ARG A 463 17.72 -17.15 -5.41
C ARG A 463 19.13 -17.59 -5.75
N ASP A 464 19.66 -18.42 -4.86
CA ASP A 464 20.53 -19.51 -5.27
C ASP A 464 19.70 -20.41 -6.19
N ASP A 465 20.11 -20.51 -7.46
CA ASP A 465 20.18 -21.78 -8.18
C ASP A 465 20.78 -21.57 -9.59
N GLU A 466 21.91 -22.26 -9.78
CA GLU A 466 22.45 -22.77 -11.05
C GLU A 466 22.39 -21.85 -12.28
N ARG A 467 23.34 -20.92 -12.36
CA ARG A 467 23.81 -20.41 -13.66
C ARG A 467 24.49 -21.58 -14.41
N LYS A 468 23.73 -22.21 -15.29
CA LYS A 468 24.31 -22.87 -16.46
C LYS A 468 25.10 -21.83 -17.22
N HIS A 469 26.42 -22.00 -17.22
CA HIS A 469 27.35 -21.36 -18.13
C HIS A 469 26.83 -21.57 -19.56
N VAL A 470 26.16 -20.57 -20.13
CA VAL A 470 26.01 -20.49 -21.57
C VAL A 470 27.31 -19.86 -22.07
N THR A 471 28.29 -20.73 -22.30
CA THR A 471 29.39 -20.42 -23.20
C THR A 471 28.79 -20.29 -24.58
N ASP A 472 28.48 -19.07 -25.01
CA ASP A 472 28.49 -18.80 -26.44
C ASP A 472 28.88 -17.36 -26.75
N THR A 473 29.72 -17.29 -27.78
CA THR A 473 30.49 -16.15 -28.25
C THR A 473 29.60 -15.01 -28.74
N ALA A 474 29.75 -13.82 -28.16
CA ALA A 474 29.22 -12.60 -28.75
C ALA A 474 29.87 -12.41 -30.12
N THR A 475 29.15 -12.76 -31.18
CA THR A 475 29.62 -12.58 -32.55
C THR A 475 29.69 -11.07 -32.84
N PRO A 476 30.82 -10.52 -33.30
CA PRO A 476 30.92 -9.12 -33.69
C PRO A 476 29.89 -8.79 -34.77
N GLY A 477 29.19 -7.65 -34.62
CA GLY A 477 28.30 -7.15 -35.66
C GLY A 477 29.05 -6.99 -36.99
N THR A 478 28.45 -7.44 -38.08
CA THR A 478 29.05 -7.66 -39.41
C THR A 478 29.33 -6.40 -40.25
N GLY A 479 29.54 -5.23 -39.62
CA GLY A 479 29.86 -3.99 -40.32
C GLY A 479 31.33 -3.61 -40.15
N THR A 480 32.05 -3.32 -41.22
CA THR A 480 33.40 -2.73 -41.12
C THR A 480 33.25 -1.26 -40.68
N PRO A 481 33.90 -0.80 -39.59
CA PRO A 481 33.82 0.60 -39.18
C PRO A 481 34.39 1.52 -40.26
N SER A 482 33.69 2.60 -40.57
CA SER A 482 34.22 3.65 -41.46
C SER A 482 35.29 4.49 -40.75
N THR A 483 36.13 5.20 -41.49
CA THR A 483 37.09 6.16 -40.91
C THR A 483 36.39 7.20 -40.04
N GLN A 484 35.21 7.65 -40.48
CA GLN A 484 34.34 8.57 -39.74
C GLN A 484 33.86 7.96 -38.42
N ASP A 485 33.49 6.67 -38.40
CA ASP A 485 33.09 5.98 -37.18
C ASP A 485 34.20 5.96 -36.15
N ILE A 486 35.44 5.69 -36.60
CA ILE A 486 36.62 5.66 -35.73
C ILE A 486 36.92 7.06 -35.17
N GLU A 487 36.84 8.11 -35.99
CA GLU A 487 37.06 9.48 -35.56
C GLU A 487 36.02 9.94 -34.52
N LEU A 488 34.74 9.70 -34.79
CA LEU A 488 33.65 10.06 -33.88
C LEU A 488 33.66 9.23 -32.60
N LEU A 489 34.04 7.95 -32.67
CA LEU A 489 34.21 7.11 -31.50
C LEU A 489 35.36 7.59 -30.61
N ARG A 490 36.51 7.98 -31.19
CA ARG A 490 37.62 8.59 -30.43
C ARG A 490 37.22 9.90 -29.78
N ARG A 491 36.34 10.69 -30.41
CA ARG A 491 35.78 11.89 -29.78
C ARG A 491 34.91 11.54 -28.57
N ALA A 492 34.19 10.41 -28.57
CA ALA A 492 33.51 9.91 -27.37
C ALA A 492 34.50 9.52 -26.25
N PHE A 493 35.66 8.95 -26.59
CA PHE A 493 36.74 8.68 -25.61
C PHE A 493 37.32 9.98 -25.02
N ALA A 494 37.51 11.02 -25.83
CA ALA A 494 37.94 12.33 -25.35
C ALA A 494 36.95 12.91 -24.33
N LEU A 495 35.64 12.82 -24.60
CA LEU A 495 34.59 13.25 -23.66
C LEU A 495 34.60 12.44 -22.35
N ALA A 496 34.94 11.15 -22.40
CA ALA A 496 35.12 10.33 -21.21
C ALA A 496 36.33 10.78 -20.38
N GLY A 497 37.43 11.17 -21.03
CA GLY A 497 38.59 11.81 -20.39
C GLY A 497 38.24 13.15 -19.74
N GLU A 498 37.53 14.03 -20.45
CA GLU A 498 37.06 15.32 -19.92
C GLU A 498 36.09 15.15 -18.74
N ALA A 499 35.25 14.11 -18.75
CA ALA A 499 34.40 13.77 -17.62
C ALA A 499 35.25 13.39 -16.40
N ARG A 500 36.26 12.54 -16.59
CA ARG A 500 37.21 12.15 -15.54
C ARG A 500 37.96 13.35 -14.96
N GLU A 501 38.46 14.25 -15.79
CA GLU A 501 39.21 15.45 -15.35
C GLU A 501 38.35 16.37 -14.48
N ARG A 502 37.03 16.39 -14.70
CA ARG A 502 36.06 17.11 -13.88
C ARG A 502 35.59 16.33 -12.64
N GLY A 503 36.26 15.23 -12.31
CA GLY A 503 35.88 14.37 -11.19
C GLY A 503 34.56 13.63 -11.40
N ARG A 504 34.15 13.39 -12.65
CA ARG A 504 32.96 12.57 -12.99
C ARG A 504 33.36 11.17 -13.40
N HIS A 505 32.39 10.25 -13.40
CA HIS A 505 32.60 8.91 -13.94
C HIS A 505 33.09 9.00 -15.40
N PRO A 506 34.12 8.22 -15.79
CA PRO A 506 34.82 8.36 -17.07
C PRO A 506 34.02 7.78 -18.25
N PHE A 507 32.85 8.36 -18.56
CA PHE A 507 32.03 7.99 -19.71
C PHE A 507 31.70 9.20 -20.58
N GLY A 508 31.67 8.99 -21.90
CA GLY A 508 31.42 10.02 -22.90
C GLY A 508 30.63 9.47 -24.08
N ALA A 509 29.73 10.29 -24.63
CA ALA A 509 28.92 9.90 -25.77
C ALA A 509 28.54 11.10 -26.64
N LEU A 510 28.29 10.84 -27.92
CA LEU A 510 27.81 11.84 -28.86
C LEU A 510 26.85 11.23 -29.88
N VAL A 511 25.94 12.04 -30.41
CA VAL A 511 25.05 11.70 -31.52
C VAL A 511 25.47 12.51 -32.73
N ALA A 512 25.72 11.85 -33.85
CA ALA A 512 26.06 12.49 -35.12
C ALA A 512 25.06 12.11 -36.22
N ALA A 513 24.82 13.03 -37.14
CA ALA A 513 24.07 12.79 -38.37
C ALA A 513 24.85 11.87 -39.33
N ALA A 514 24.20 11.38 -40.39
CA ALA A 514 24.81 10.50 -41.38
C ALA A 514 26.04 11.11 -42.09
N ASP A 515 26.08 12.45 -42.22
CA ASP A 515 27.19 13.20 -42.81
C ASP A 515 28.36 13.47 -41.84
N GLY A 516 28.27 12.98 -40.59
CA GLY A 516 29.28 13.15 -39.56
C GLY A 516 29.12 14.42 -38.70
N THR A 517 28.13 15.26 -38.99
CA THR A 517 27.84 16.45 -38.19
C THR A 517 27.39 16.04 -36.78
N VAL A 518 28.11 16.48 -35.75
CA VAL A 518 27.75 16.22 -34.35
C VAL A 518 26.52 17.04 -33.96
N ILE A 519 25.43 16.36 -33.61
CA ILE A 519 24.17 16.94 -33.15
C ILE A 519 24.24 17.26 -31.66
N ALA A 520 24.80 16.33 -30.87
CA ALA A 520 24.96 16.47 -29.43
C ALA A 520 26.18 15.69 -28.94
N ALA A 521 26.88 16.22 -27.95
CA ALA A 521 28.01 15.58 -27.28
C ALA A 521 27.92 15.84 -25.78
N ARG A 522 28.07 14.79 -24.96
CA ARG A 522 27.94 14.86 -23.50
C ARG A 522 28.93 13.92 -22.82
N GLY A 523 29.51 14.38 -21.70
CA GLY A 523 30.16 13.51 -20.72
C GLY A 523 29.16 13.05 -19.65
N ASN A 524 29.59 12.14 -18.81
CA ASN A 524 28.81 11.66 -17.67
C ASN A 524 28.56 12.78 -16.65
N ASN A 525 27.34 12.89 -16.13
CA ASN A 525 26.95 13.80 -15.07
C ASN A 525 26.15 13.05 -13.98
N SER A 526 26.52 11.81 -13.66
CA SER A 526 25.71 10.92 -12.83
C SER A 526 25.86 11.11 -11.31
N MET A 527 26.51 12.20 -10.86
CA MET A 527 26.83 12.43 -9.45
C MET A 527 26.26 13.77 -8.96
N PRO A 528 25.60 13.81 -7.77
CA PRO A 528 25.18 15.06 -7.12
C PRO A 528 26.38 15.99 -6.79
N PRO A 529 26.18 17.32 -6.64
CA PRO A 529 24.91 18.06 -6.69
C PRO A 529 24.49 18.54 -8.08
N GLU A 530 25.41 18.65 -9.07
CA GLU A 530 25.06 19.16 -10.41
C GLU A 530 24.37 18.12 -11.31
N GLY A 531 24.34 16.86 -10.87
CA GLY A 531 23.83 15.72 -11.62
C GLY A 531 23.02 14.74 -10.77
N ASP A 532 22.48 13.70 -11.40
CA ASP A 532 21.76 12.62 -10.73
C ASP A 532 22.13 11.26 -11.35
N PRO A 533 21.94 10.13 -10.64
CA PRO A 533 22.38 8.81 -11.10
C PRO A 533 21.85 8.38 -12.48
N THR A 534 20.83 9.03 -13.04
CA THR A 534 20.33 8.71 -14.38
C THR A 534 21.09 9.42 -15.51
N GLN A 535 21.83 10.50 -15.21
CA GLN A 535 22.51 11.35 -16.20
C GLN A 535 23.82 10.73 -16.75
N HIS A 536 23.69 9.56 -17.35
CA HIS A 536 24.74 8.90 -18.12
C HIS A 536 25.02 9.66 -19.43
N ALA A 537 26.23 9.56 -19.94
CA ALA A 537 26.66 10.29 -21.13
C ALA A 537 25.74 10.02 -22.34
N GLU A 538 25.39 8.75 -22.57
CA GLU A 538 24.52 8.29 -23.65
C GLU A 538 23.10 8.82 -23.52
N LEU A 539 22.54 8.73 -22.31
CA LEU A 539 21.18 9.22 -22.03
C LEU A 539 21.10 10.73 -22.26
N CYS A 540 22.09 11.47 -21.75
CA CYS A 540 22.19 12.92 -21.93
C CYS A 540 22.39 13.31 -23.40
N ALA A 541 23.24 12.59 -24.15
CA ALA A 541 23.49 12.85 -25.56
C ALA A 541 22.24 12.56 -26.42
N ALA A 542 21.58 11.42 -26.20
CA ALA A 542 20.36 11.04 -26.90
C ALA A 542 19.21 12.02 -26.61
N ALA A 543 19.02 12.41 -25.33
CA ALA A 543 18.00 13.38 -24.93
C ALA A 543 18.28 14.77 -25.52
N ALA A 544 19.55 15.21 -25.57
CA ALA A 544 19.93 16.47 -26.20
C ALA A 544 19.67 16.44 -27.71
N ALA A 545 20.00 15.34 -28.40
CA ALA A 545 19.75 15.20 -29.83
C ALA A 545 18.25 15.21 -30.15
N ALA A 546 17.43 14.53 -29.34
CA ALA A 546 15.98 14.49 -29.48
C ALA A 546 15.30 15.86 -29.35
N ARG A 547 15.92 16.80 -28.63
CA ARG A 547 15.43 18.19 -28.51
C ARG A 547 15.89 19.09 -29.65
N SER A 548 17.01 18.77 -30.29
CA SER A 548 17.64 19.64 -31.28
C SER A 548 17.19 19.38 -32.72
N VAL A 549 16.75 18.16 -33.04
CA VAL A 549 16.36 17.77 -34.41
C VAL A 549 15.11 16.88 -34.40
N PRO A 550 14.30 16.90 -35.47
CA PRO A 550 13.10 16.08 -35.56
C PRO A 550 13.42 14.57 -35.71
N LEU A 551 12.47 13.72 -35.31
CA LEU A 551 12.60 12.25 -35.24
C LEU A 551 13.04 11.63 -36.58
N GLU A 552 12.60 12.18 -37.71
CA GLU A 552 12.95 11.69 -39.05
C GLU A 552 14.45 11.82 -39.32
N ARG A 553 15.11 12.86 -38.81
CA ARG A 553 16.57 13.01 -38.93
C ARG A 553 17.34 12.09 -37.99
N LEU A 554 16.79 11.78 -36.82
CA LEU A 554 17.42 10.88 -35.86
C LEU A 554 17.42 9.44 -36.34
N ALA A 555 16.45 9.06 -37.17
CA ALA A 555 16.39 7.71 -37.74
C ALA A 555 17.65 7.33 -38.53
N GLY A 556 18.34 8.31 -39.15
CA GLY A 556 19.62 8.13 -39.84
C GLY A 556 20.86 8.52 -39.01
N ALA A 557 20.67 8.93 -37.75
CA ALA A 557 21.76 9.33 -36.87
C ALA A 557 22.40 8.12 -36.16
N THR A 558 23.65 8.30 -35.73
CA THR A 558 24.43 7.32 -34.98
C THR A 558 24.80 7.86 -33.60
N LEU A 559 24.56 7.08 -32.54
CA LEU A 559 25.11 7.31 -31.20
C LEU A 559 26.48 6.63 -31.11
N TYR A 560 27.51 7.39 -30.77
CA TYR A 560 28.84 6.90 -30.45
C TYR A 560 29.02 6.95 -28.94
N SER A 561 29.35 5.83 -28.30
CA SER A 561 29.61 5.75 -26.85
C SER A 561 30.99 5.21 -26.53
N SER A 562 31.62 5.74 -25.47
CA SER A 562 32.91 5.25 -24.99
C SER A 562 32.84 3.80 -24.50
N ALA A 563 31.70 3.39 -23.94
CA ALA A 563 31.44 2.04 -23.47
C ALA A 563 30.07 1.53 -23.94
N GLU A 564 29.84 0.23 -23.83
CA GLU A 564 28.56 -0.38 -24.16
C GLU A 564 27.46 0.21 -23.27
N PRO A 565 26.36 0.74 -23.87
CA PRO A 565 25.34 1.40 -23.10
C PRO A 565 24.54 0.41 -22.25
N CYS A 566 24.35 0.73 -20.97
CA CYS A 566 23.51 -0.06 -20.07
C CYS A 566 22.04 -0.13 -20.55
N ALA A 567 21.21 -0.95 -19.91
CA ALA A 567 19.80 -1.14 -20.28
C ALA A 567 19.00 0.19 -20.36
N MET A 568 19.27 1.14 -19.46
CA MET A 568 18.63 2.46 -19.45
C MET A 568 19.03 3.29 -20.68
N CYS A 569 20.34 3.37 -20.96
CA CYS A 569 20.88 4.15 -22.07
C CYS A 569 20.51 3.53 -23.44
N THR A 570 20.52 2.21 -23.52
CA THR A 570 20.04 1.47 -24.69
C THR A 570 18.55 1.72 -24.94
N GLY A 571 17.74 1.76 -23.88
CA GLY A 571 16.34 2.16 -23.97
C GLY A 571 16.17 3.60 -24.46
N ALA A 572 16.96 4.54 -23.97
CA ALA A 572 16.92 5.93 -24.41
C ALA A 572 17.28 6.08 -25.90
N LEU A 573 18.33 5.41 -26.37
CA LEU A 573 18.66 5.34 -27.81
C LEU A 573 17.47 4.82 -28.63
N TYR A 574 16.83 3.75 -28.17
CA TYR A 574 15.71 3.13 -28.87
C TYR A 574 14.51 4.09 -29.02
N TRP A 575 14.12 4.74 -27.92
CA TRP A 575 12.94 5.61 -27.86
C TRP A 575 13.15 6.99 -28.48
N THR A 576 14.38 7.49 -28.51
CA THR A 576 14.72 8.78 -29.15
C THR A 576 14.72 8.72 -30.67
N GLY A 577 14.55 7.53 -31.27
CA GLY A 577 14.53 7.43 -32.72
C GLY A 577 15.93 7.34 -33.35
N ILE A 578 17.00 7.14 -32.59
CA ILE A 578 18.37 6.97 -33.16
C ILE A 578 18.51 5.59 -33.82
N GLY A 579 19.03 5.54 -35.04
CA GLY A 579 19.02 4.34 -35.88
C GLY A 579 20.21 3.39 -35.70
N ARG A 580 21.35 3.91 -35.22
CA ARG A 580 22.61 3.17 -35.14
C ARG A 580 23.37 3.48 -33.84
N LEU A 581 24.03 2.47 -33.29
CA LEU A 581 24.89 2.53 -32.11
C LEU A 581 26.29 2.04 -32.49
N VAL A 582 27.31 2.83 -32.14
CA VAL A 582 28.72 2.46 -32.23
C VAL A 582 29.33 2.61 -30.84
N TYR A 583 30.00 1.59 -30.32
CA TYR A 583 30.59 1.67 -28.97
C TYR A 583 32.00 1.09 -28.89
N GLY A 584 32.75 1.61 -27.91
CA GLY A 584 34.14 1.26 -27.71
C GLY A 584 34.34 0.01 -26.86
N LEU A 585 34.24 0.18 -25.55
CA LEU A 585 34.47 -0.86 -24.55
C LEU A 585 33.23 -1.75 -24.36
N SER A 586 33.34 -3.08 -24.37
CA SER A 586 32.22 -3.97 -24.00
C SER A 586 31.87 -3.90 -22.51
N GLU A 587 30.60 -4.18 -22.17
CA GLU A 587 30.14 -4.15 -20.77
C GLU A 587 30.89 -5.19 -19.91
N ARG A 588 31.20 -6.35 -20.49
CA ARG A 588 32.01 -7.39 -19.84
C ARG A 588 33.43 -6.91 -19.52
N ARG A 589 34.09 -6.23 -20.45
CA ARG A 589 35.43 -5.68 -20.22
C ARG A 589 35.42 -4.52 -19.23
N LEU A 590 34.34 -3.72 -19.24
CA LEU A 590 34.12 -2.68 -18.24
C LEU A 590 33.97 -3.28 -16.84
N LEU A 591 33.19 -4.37 -16.69
CA LEU A 591 33.01 -5.08 -15.43
C LEU A 591 34.34 -5.59 -14.85
N GLU A 592 35.26 -6.07 -15.69
CA GLU A 592 36.61 -6.46 -15.28
C GLU A 592 37.45 -5.28 -14.74
N LEU A 593 37.19 -4.05 -15.21
CA LEU A 593 37.88 -2.84 -14.77
C LEU A 593 37.26 -2.21 -13.53
N THR A 594 35.95 -2.33 -13.34
CA THR A 594 35.20 -1.75 -12.21
C THR A 594 35.16 -2.68 -11.00
N GLY A 595 35.14 -4.00 -11.22
CA GLY A 595 34.93 -4.98 -10.15
C GLY A 595 33.63 -4.71 -9.38
N ASP A 596 33.70 -4.84 -8.06
CA ASP A 596 32.59 -4.73 -7.10
C ASP A 596 32.34 -3.27 -6.64
N ALA A 597 32.86 -2.27 -7.38
CA ALA A 597 32.81 -0.88 -6.98
C ALA A 597 31.37 -0.39 -6.72
N ALA A 598 31.12 0.11 -5.50
CA ALA A 598 29.80 0.59 -5.08
C ALA A 598 29.28 1.77 -5.92
N GLU A 599 30.18 2.50 -6.59
CA GLU A 599 29.85 3.65 -7.44
C GLU A 599 29.39 3.26 -8.86
N ASN A 600 29.63 2.01 -9.29
CA ASN A 600 29.19 1.54 -10.60
C ASN A 600 28.75 0.05 -10.58
N PRO A 601 27.55 -0.26 -10.03
CA PRO A 601 26.96 -1.59 -10.10
C PRO A 601 26.56 -1.90 -11.54
N THR A 602 27.54 -2.35 -12.33
CA THR A 602 27.41 -2.57 -13.77
C THR A 602 26.53 -3.80 -14.03
N PHE A 603 25.53 -3.68 -14.90
CA PHE A 603 24.78 -4.84 -15.37
C PHE A 603 25.70 -5.71 -16.23
N ASP A 604 25.52 -7.04 -16.23
CA ASP A 604 26.13 -7.91 -17.24
C ASP A 604 25.03 -8.27 -18.24
N LEU A 605 24.59 -7.27 -19.02
CA LEU A 605 23.45 -7.35 -19.94
C LEU A 605 23.74 -6.60 -21.25
N PRO A 606 24.22 -7.31 -22.29
CA PRO A 606 24.57 -6.70 -23.57
C PRO A 606 23.44 -5.87 -24.18
N CYS A 607 23.79 -4.72 -24.75
CA CYS A 607 22.80 -3.79 -25.35
C CYS A 607 21.98 -4.47 -26.47
N ARG A 608 22.59 -5.45 -27.16
CA ARG A 608 21.93 -6.25 -28.20
C ARG A 608 20.77 -7.08 -27.66
N GLU A 609 20.86 -7.59 -26.44
CA GLU A 609 19.76 -8.34 -25.82
C GLU A 609 18.56 -7.43 -25.53
N VAL A 610 18.83 -6.22 -25.04
CA VAL A 610 17.79 -5.20 -24.80
C VAL A 610 17.10 -4.82 -26.10
N LEU A 611 17.88 -4.52 -27.15
CA LEU A 611 17.35 -4.14 -28.46
C LEU A 611 16.59 -5.28 -29.17
N ALA A 612 16.99 -6.54 -28.95
CA ALA A 612 16.31 -7.71 -29.51
C ALA A 612 14.87 -7.89 -28.96
N ARG A 613 14.53 -7.25 -27.84
CA ARG A 613 13.16 -7.23 -27.29
C ARG A 613 12.31 -6.07 -27.84
N GLY A 614 12.89 -5.20 -28.67
CA GLY A 614 12.21 -4.08 -29.33
C GLY A 614 11.52 -4.46 -30.64
N GLN A 615 10.64 -3.57 -31.11
CA GLN A 615 9.96 -3.67 -32.41
C GLN A 615 10.71 -2.92 -33.53
N ARG A 616 11.62 -2.01 -33.16
CA ARG A 616 12.45 -1.24 -34.09
C ARG A 616 13.83 -1.87 -34.23
N LYS A 617 14.35 -1.92 -35.45
CA LYS A 617 15.73 -2.33 -35.72
C LYS A 617 16.67 -1.16 -35.45
N VAL A 618 17.66 -1.41 -34.61
CA VAL A 618 18.81 -0.53 -34.37
C VAL A 618 20.05 -1.29 -34.82
N GLU A 619 20.86 -0.68 -35.68
CA GLU A 619 22.14 -1.25 -36.07
C GLU A 619 23.14 -1.06 -34.93
N VAL A 620 23.89 -2.10 -34.56
CA VAL A 620 24.87 -2.03 -33.47
C VAL A 620 26.23 -2.53 -33.95
N LEU A 621 27.23 -1.66 -33.85
CA LEU A 621 28.62 -1.91 -34.21
C LEU A 621 29.51 -1.71 -32.97
N GLY A 622 30.26 -2.73 -32.59
CA GLY A 622 31.04 -2.73 -31.36
C GLY A 622 31.14 -4.13 -30.74
N PRO A 623 32.09 -4.33 -29.81
CA PRO A 623 33.06 -3.33 -29.32
C PRO A 623 34.14 -2.97 -30.35
N LEU A 624 34.73 -1.77 -30.24
CA LEU A 624 35.79 -1.26 -31.12
C LEU A 624 36.85 -0.51 -30.31
N LEU A 625 38.14 -0.68 -30.63
CA LEU A 625 39.23 0.03 -29.95
C LEU A 625 39.19 -0.10 -28.41
N GLU A 626 38.86 -1.28 -27.88
CA GLU A 626 38.65 -1.50 -26.44
C GLU A 626 39.84 -1.03 -25.58
N ASP A 627 41.08 -1.24 -26.05
CA ASP A 627 42.28 -0.81 -25.34
C ASP A 627 42.39 0.72 -25.21
N GLU A 628 42.01 1.46 -26.26
CA GLU A 628 41.96 2.92 -26.23
C GLU A 628 40.82 3.40 -25.30
N ALA A 629 39.64 2.78 -25.41
CA ALA A 629 38.47 3.11 -24.58
C ALA A 629 38.74 2.88 -23.08
N ALA A 630 39.47 1.80 -22.75
CA ALA A 630 39.80 1.43 -21.37
C ALA A 630 40.72 2.44 -20.66
N LEU A 631 41.47 3.28 -21.40
CA LEU A 631 42.42 4.24 -20.81
C LEU A 631 41.74 5.20 -19.83
N ALA A 632 40.53 5.67 -20.15
CA ALA A 632 39.79 6.58 -19.28
C ALA A 632 39.42 5.95 -17.92
N HIS A 633 39.26 4.62 -17.87
CA HIS A 633 38.89 3.88 -16.65
C HIS A 633 40.08 3.45 -15.78
N ARG A 634 41.30 3.43 -16.33
CA ARG A 634 42.49 2.95 -15.60
C ARG A 634 42.77 3.80 -14.36
N GLY A 635 42.73 3.14 -13.20
CA GLY A 635 43.02 3.75 -11.89
C GLY A 635 41.93 4.68 -11.36
N PHE A 636 40.77 4.78 -12.02
CA PHE A 636 39.65 5.59 -11.55
C PHE A 636 38.82 4.86 -10.48
N TRP A 637 38.58 3.56 -10.68
CA TRP A 637 37.70 2.74 -9.82
C TRP A 637 38.40 2.10 -8.61
N ARG A 638 39.58 2.59 -8.20
CA ARG A 638 40.43 1.97 -7.17
C ARG A 638 40.46 2.78 -5.89
#